data_AF-B7JR53-F1
#
_entry.id   AF-B7JR53-F1
#
_cell.length_a   1.000
_cell.length_b   1.000
_cell.length_c   1.000
_cell.angle_alpha   90.00
_cell.angle_beta   90.00
_cell.angle_gamma   90.00
#
_symmetry.space_group_name_H-M   'P 1'
#
loop_
_entity.id
_entity.type
_entity.pdbx_description
1 polymer ?
#
loop_
_entity_poly.entity_id
_entity_poly.type
_entity_poly.pdbx_seq_one_letter_code
_entity_poly.pdbx_strand_id
1 'polypeptide(L)'
;MFLMIFTFVSTLQPLAVQAATQLADGEYSIGFKVLKDASDEVSMMNEYSVSPGTLKVKDGKKKVSFTLKNSSWITKFETDKAGQLVETNVISEDKEKDTRVVEFDVEDVEKILKAKVKVDIDFLNYHHEYDVRIAFDQNSITPIHVEKPDEKEDPANKPDPNETTDPGQKPDQKPDPDQQPNSNTIEDGAYSIPFKVLKDKTDEESKMNSYMENPGVLKVENGKKKAVVTLKSSSLIKNFQTEKDGAFVDAKVVSEDKEKDTRVVEFEIADLSKKLNTKVFIEMASRNYKQTHDVQLVFEQDKLEPIKSEDKQPDGDKQPDGDKQPDGGKQPDGDKQPDGGKQPDGDKQPDGDKQPDVDTIKDGEYSIGFKVLKDKTEEISMMNTYTKSPGVLKVKDGKKYVSFTLTNSSWITKFEFEKNNSFVDASVLSEDKKADTRVVEVEVADLSKKLNAKVKVDIDSMNYHHFYDIQFAFDNDSIQPLDNQGENDNQGGNDNQGGNDNQGGNDNQGGNNNQGGNDSQDGNTAIDPNALKDGEYSIGFKVLKDKTEEISMMNTYTKNPGVLKVKDGKKYVSFTLTNSSWITKFEFEKNGAFVDAQVLGINKEKDTRVVEVEIDDLSKKLNAKVKVDIDAMNYHHFYDIQFAFDKGSIKALGNQGGDTNQDGNGNQVGSDNQGGSNNQDGTNNLNENPTVDPKNLKDGQYDIAFKVLKDKTEEISMMNQYVVSPARLTVKDGKKYVAMTLKNSEWITKFQTEKNGGFADAKVVSEDKATNTRVVEFEANDLFAKLNAKVQVDIDSMNYHHFYDVQIQFDPTKIGAVGTVKEEPKKDPKNEPKNPVTTPKVDNVKTVGTPDFNRNADGKKKNEATNNDSKKEKNSKTADTAQLGLYMVLLLGSLALLVRKYRAGRL
;
A
#
# COMPACT_ATOMS: atom_id res chain seq x y z
N MET A 1 25.94 43.47 79.35
CA MET A 1 26.06 42.16 78.70
C MET A 1 24.64 41.72 78.35
N PHE A 2 24.25 41.78 77.07
CA PHE A 2 22.90 41.46 76.62
C PHE A 2 22.97 40.39 75.53
N LEU A 3 22.25 39.29 75.75
CA LEU A 3 22.07 38.21 74.79
C LEU A 3 20.68 38.40 74.18
N MET A 4 20.59 38.81 72.91
CA MET A 4 19.32 38.95 72.20
C MET A 4 19.20 37.89 71.11
N ILE A 5 18.16 37.07 71.24
CA ILE A 5 17.77 36.05 70.28
C ILE A 5 17.04 36.74 69.13
N PHE A 6 17.54 36.58 67.89
CA PHE A 6 16.82 37.02 66.69
C PHE A 6 16.00 35.86 66.12
N THR A 7 14.67 35.94 66.31
CA THR A 7 13.71 35.06 65.65
C THR A 7 13.50 35.51 64.20
N PHE A 8 13.97 34.73 63.23
CA PHE A 8 13.58 34.91 61.84
C PHE A 8 12.14 34.42 61.63
N VAL A 9 11.22 35.34 61.36
CA VAL A 9 9.85 35.03 60.94
C VAL A 9 9.86 34.73 59.44
N SER A 10 9.22 33.65 59.02
CA SER A 10 9.07 33.31 57.61
C SER A 10 7.95 34.13 56.97
N THR A 11 8.25 34.75 55.82
CA THR A 11 7.26 35.35 54.93
C THR A 11 7.45 34.80 53.52
N LEU A 12 6.73 33.73 53.18
CA LEU A 12 6.63 33.29 51.80
C LEU A 12 5.76 34.29 51.02
N GLN A 13 6.31 34.84 49.93
CA GLN A 13 5.53 35.27 48.77
C GLN A 13 6.24 34.78 47.49
N PRO A 14 5.50 34.27 46.49
CA PRO A 14 6.10 33.66 45.31
C PRO A 14 6.52 34.71 44.26
N LEU A 15 7.78 34.66 43.83
CA LEU A 15 8.24 35.32 42.61
C LEU A 15 8.28 34.31 41.46
N ALA A 16 7.11 34.07 40.87
CA ALA A 16 6.99 33.29 39.64
C ALA A 16 7.33 34.15 38.42
N VAL A 17 8.62 34.30 38.12
CA VAL A 17 9.11 34.72 36.79
C VAL A 17 10.29 33.81 36.41
N GLN A 18 9.98 32.69 35.77
CA GLN A 18 11.00 31.82 35.19
C GLN A 18 11.49 32.46 33.89
N ALA A 19 12.64 33.13 33.95
CA ALA A 19 13.23 33.77 32.78
C ALA A 19 13.66 32.71 31.76
N ALA A 20 13.21 32.85 30.50
CA ALA A 20 13.66 32.01 29.40
C ALA A 20 15.18 32.17 29.22
N THR A 21 15.91 31.06 29.25
CA THR A 21 17.36 31.04 29.06
C THR A 21 17.69 31.37 27.61
N GLN A 22 18.13 32.60 27.36
CA GLN A 22 18.61 33.00 26.04
C GLN A 22 19.84 32.18 25.65
N LEU A 23 19.82 31.61 24.44
CA LEU A 23 21.00 31.02 23.82
C LEU A 23 22.07 32.09 23.63
N ALA A 24 23.33 31.72 23.87
CA ALA A 24 24.48 32.57 23.59
C ALA A 24 24.73 32.66 22.08
N ASP A 25 25.45 33.71 21.66
CA ASP A 25 25.92 33.85 20.28
C ASP A 25 26.82 32.67 19.88
N GLY A 26 26.54 32.06 18.73
CA GLY A 26 27.20 30.84 18.27
C GLY A 26 26.42 30.10 17.17
N GLU A 27 26.95 28.97 16.73
CA GLU A 27 26.26 28.06 15.80
C GLU A 27 25.90 26.75 16.52
N TYR A 28 24.71 26.24 16.25
CA TYR A 28 24.09 25.09 16.91
C TYR A 28 23.44 24.20 15.85
N SER A 29 23.37 22.90 16.10
CA SER A 29 22.48 22.00 15.40
C SER A 29 21.09 22.10 16.01
N ILE A 30 20.03 22.07 15.20
CA ILE A 30 18.64 22.03 15.67
C ILE A 30 17.81 21.05 14.83
N GLY A 31 17.26 20.05 15.49
CA GLY A 31 16.25 19.16 14.95
C GLY A 31 14.94 19.90 14.70
N PHE A 32 14.27 19.55 13.60
CA PHE A 32 12.95 20.05 13.26
C PHE A 32 12.12 18.99 12.55
N LYS A 33 10.80 19.22 12.49
CA LYS A 33 9.85 18.50 11.65
C LYS A 33 9.03 19.49 10.82
N VAL A 34 8.74 19.14 9.57
CA VAL A 34 7.78 19.88 8.75
C VAL A 34 6.41 19.25 8.93
N LEU A 35 5.44 20.04 9.38
CA LEU A 35 4.07 19.66 9.71
C LEU A 35 3.07 20.21 8.68
N LYS A 36 1.85 19.67 8.68
CA LYS A 36 0.74 20.17 7.85
C LYS A 36 0.24 21.53 8.37
N ASP A 37 -0.39 22.33 7.52
CA ASP A 37 -0.92 23.65 7.92
C ASP A 37 -1.93 23.56 9.07
N ALA A 38 -2.98 22.73 8.92
CA ALA A 38 -4.09 22.65 9.86
C ALA A 38 -3.93 21.61 11.00
N SER A 39 -2.91 20.75 10.99
CA SER A 39 -2.70 19.71 12.01
C SER A 39 -1.22 19.44 12.28
N ASP A 40 -0.88 19.07 13.52
CA ASP A 40 0.51 18.78 13.96
C ASP A 40 1.05 17.43 13.45
N GLU A 41 0.38 16.84 12.45
CA GLU A 41 0.88 15.68 11.71
C GLU A 41 2.05 16.07 10.80
N VAL A 42 2.98 15.15 10.59
CA VAL A 42 4.11 15.34 9.67
C VAL A 42 3.60 15.52 8.24
N SER A 43 4.14 16.53 7.55
CA SER A 43 3.86 16.82 6.14
C SER A 43 4.72 15.96 5.22
N MET A 44 4.24 15.66 4.02
CA MET A 44 5.04 15.06 2.94
C MET A 44 6.31 15.89 2.65
N MET A 45 6.27 17.21 2.88
CA MET A 45 7.42 18.09 2.76
C MET A 45 8.59 17.72 3.69
N ASN A 46 8.34 16.98 4.77
CA ASN A 46 9.38 16.50 5.69
C ASN A 46 10.35 15.53 5.00
N GLU A 47 9.87 14.66 4.09
CA GLU A 47 10.70 13.78 3.26
C GLU A 47 11.72 14.57 2.44
N TYR A 48 11.34 15.77 1.96
CA TYR A 48 12.15 16.64 1.13
C TYR A 48 13.05 17.59 1.93
N SER A 49 13.01 17.53 3.27
CA SER A 49 13.91 18.29 4.15
C SER A 49 14.95 17.37 4.81
N VAL A 50 16.12 17.91 5.13
CA VAL A 50 17.15 17.24 5.94
C VAL A 50 17.17 17.87 7.32
N SER A 51 16.97 17.04 8.34
CA SER A 51 16.99 17.39 9.76
C SER A 51 18.11 16.59 10.43
N PRO A 52 18.89 17.16 11.38
CA PRO A 52 18.78 18.53 11.89
C PRO A 52 19.30 19.59 10.89
N GLY A 53 18.87 20.83 11.10
CA GLY A 53 19.43 22.03 10.47
C GLY A 53 20.46 22.73 11.35
N THR A 54 20.95 23.88 10.90
CA THR A 54 21.84 24.78 11.65
C THR A 54 21.07 25.98 12.17
N LEU A 55 21.10 26.21 13.48
CA LEU A 55 20.67 27.43 14.14
C LEU A 55 21.88 28.33 14.39
N LYS A 56 21.89 29.54 13.82
CA LYS A 56 22.89 30.58 14.12
C LYS A 56 22.26 31.64 15.01
N VAL A 57 22.88 31.89 16.16
CA VAL A 57 22.49 32.94 17.10
C VAL A 57 23.53 34.05 17.05
N LYS A 58 23.11 35.29 16.81
CA LYS A 58 23.99 36.45 16.85
C LYS A 58 23.27 37.73 17.26
N ASP A 59 23.83 38.49 18.21
CA ASP A 59 23.22 39.68 18.81
C ASP A 59 21.77 39.40 19.27
N GLY A 60 21.52 38.18 19.78
CA GLY A 60 20.19 37.66 20.15
C GLY A 60 19.24 37.33 18.99
N LYS A 61 19.62 37.59 17.73
CA LYS A 61 18.85 37.22 16.53
C LYS A 61 19.12 35.77 16.16
N LYS A 62 18.08 35.04 15.73
CA LYS A 62 18.21 33.65 15.31
C LYS A 62 18.00 33.53 13.80
N LYS A 63 18.84 32.73 13.16
CA LYS A 63 18.66 32.23 11.79
C LYS A 63 18.67 30.73 11.79
N VAL A 64 17.83 30.10 10.98
CA VAL A 64 17.88 28.66 10.75
C VAL A 64 18.18 28.40 9.27
N SER A 65 19.00 27.39 9.01
CA SER A 65 19.21 26.84 7.67
C SER A 65 19.15 25.32 7.65
N PHE A 66 18.67 24.74 6.54
CA PHE A 66 18.65 23.30 6.31
C PHE A 66 18.63 22.95 4.82
N THR A 67 18.94 21.70 4.50
CA THR A 67 18.97 21.20 3.11
C THR A 67 17.58 20.75 2.65
N LEU A 68 17.16 21.24 1.49
CA LEU A 68 16.06 20.72 0.69
C LEU A 68 16.58 19.73 -0.36
N LYS A 69 15.87 18.62 -0.54
CA LYS A 69 16.07 17.59 -1.58
C LYS A 69 15.11 17.86 -2.75
N ASN A 70 15.42 17.34 -3.93
CA ASN A 70 14.67 17.59 -5.16
C ASN A 70 14.51 19.10 -5.44
N SER A 71 15.63 19.83 -5.35
CA SER A 71 15.68 21.29 -5.50
C SER A 71 15.00 21.77 -6.78
N SER A 72 15.18 21.02 -7.88
CA SER A 72 14.59 21.29 -9.20
C SER A 72 13.06 21.28 -9.22
N TRP A 73 12.41 20.50 -8.33
CA TRP A 73 10.95 20.42 -8.22
C TRP A 73 10.40 21.52 -7.30
N ILE A 74 11.14 21.86 -6.25
CA ILE A 74 10.74 22.85 -5.24
C ILE A 74 11.11 24.25 -5.75
N THR A 75 10.31 24.82 -6.63
CA THR A 75 10.60 26.10 -7.28
C THR A 75 10.51 27.32 -6.37
N LYS A 76 9.78 27.22 -5.24
CA LYS A 76 9.70 28.28 -4.23
C LYS A 76 9.61 27.71 -2.82
N PHE A 77 10.29 28.34 -1.86
CA PHE A 77 10.14 28.03 -0.44
C PHE A 77 10.17 29.33 0.37
N GLU A 78 9.09 29.60 1.11
CA GLU A 78 8.86 30.82 1.86
C GLU A 78 8.58 30.51 3.34
N THR A 79 9.00 31.39 4.24
CA THR A 79 8.78 31.28 5.69
C THR A 79 8.16 32.56 6.22
N ASP A 80 7.34 32.47 7.26
CA ASP A 80 6.77 33.62 7.93
C ASP A 80 7.85 34.46 8.60
N LYS A 81 7.75 35.77 8.44
CA LYS A 81 8.58 36.77 9.09
C LYS A 81 7.67 37.94 9.50
N ALA A 82 7.49 38.14 10.81
CA ALA A 82 6.57 39.12 11.38
C ALA A 82 5.11 39.06 10.82
N GLY A 83 4.60 37.86 10.49
CA GLY A 83 3.24 37.66 9.97
C GLY A 83 3.11 37.76 8.45
N GLN A 84 4.21 37.82 7.71
CA GLN A 84 4.25 37.81 6.25
C GLN A 84 5.13 36.67 5.74
N LEU A 85 4.64 35.86 4.79
CA LEU A 85 5.47 34.90 4.07
C LEU A 85 6.50 35.64 3.21
N VAL A 86 7.78 35.28 3.38
CA VAL A 86 8.92 35.81 2.64
C VAL A 86 9.76 34.66 2.11
N GLU A 87 10.18 34.76 0.84
CA GLU A 87 11.01 33.75 0.19
C GLU A 87 12.39 33.58 0.86
N THR A 88 12.78 32.33 1.08
CA THR A 88 13.99 31.96 1.81
C THR A 88 15.26 32.20 0.98
N ASN A 89 16.36 32.53 1.65
CA ASN A 89 17.63 32.78 0.98
C ASN A 89 18.37 31.47 0.70
N VAL A 90 18.83 31.23 -0.54
CA VAL A 90 19.64 30.04 -0.85
C VAL A 90 21.11 30.33 -0.59
N ILE A 91 21.72 29.58 0.35
CA ILE A 91 23.13 29.75 0.75
C ILE A 91 24.08 28.72 0.13
N SER A 92 23.55 27.63 -0.43
CA SER A 92 24.32 26.63 -1.19
C SER A 92 23.39 25.83 -2.12
N GLU A 93 23.90 25.31 -3.23
CA GLU A 93 23.16 24.48 -4.20
C GLU A 93 24.09 23.41 -4.80
N ASP A 94 23.64 22.16 -4.81
CA ASP A 94 24.30 21.01 -5.42
C ASP A 94 23.38 20.43 -6.51
N LYS A 95 23.76 20.66 -7.77
CA LYS A 95 22.96 20.27 -8.95
C LYS A 95 23.15 18.84 -9.39
N GLU A 96 24.16 18.13 -8.86
CA GLU A 96 24.38 16.71 -9.15
C GLU A 96 23.54 15.83 -8.21
N LYS A 97 23.35 16.25 -6.95
CA LYS A 97 22.47 15.60 -5.98
C LYS A 97 21.03 16.14 -5.98
N ASP A 98 20.76 17.16 -6.78
CA ASP A 98 19.52 17.96 -6.79
C ASP A 98 19.08 18.43 -5.38
N THR A 99 19.98 19.14 -4.69
CA THR A 99 19.74 19.66 -3.33
C THR A 99 20.14 21.12 -3.20
N ARG A 100 19.55 21.85 -2.24
CA ARG A 100 19.98 23.21 -1.88
C ARG A 100 19.85 23.47 -0.40
N VAL A 101 20.65 24.36 0.16
CA VAL A 101 20.54 24.82 1.55
C VAL A 101 19.84 26.18 1.57
N VAL A 102 18.68 26.23 2.24
CA VAL A 102 17.92 27.46 2.49
C VAL A 102 18.26 28.03 3.86
N GLU A 103 18.24 29.35 4.01
CA GLU A 103 18.43 30.10 5.25
C GLU A 103 17.33 31.16 5.41
N PHE A 104 16.81 31.31 6.63
CA PHE A 104 15.79 32.29 6.98
C PHE A 104 15.94 32.77 8.42
N ASP A 105 15.42 33.97 8.72
CA ASP A 105 15.37 34.51 10.08
C ASP A 105 14.23 33.83 10.86
N VAL A 106 14.43 33.58 12.16
CA VAL A 106 13.41 33.04 13.06
C VAL A 106 13.34 33.91 14.30
N GLU A 107 12.18 34.51 14.59
CA GLU A 107 12.01 35.31 15.82
C GLU A 107 12.11 34.41 17.06
N ASP A 108 11.41 33.28 17.01
CA ASP A 108 11.22 32.39 18.13
C ASP A 108 11.20 30.92 17.68
N VAL A 109 12.12 30.11 18.21
CA VAL A 109 12.20 28.66 17.94
C VAL A 109 11.30 27.84 18.88
N GLU A 110 10.71 28.46 19.90
CA GLU A 110 9.66 27.83 20.72
C GLU A 110 8.32 27.74 19.97
N LYS A 111 8.14 28.58 18.93
CA LYS A 111 6.90 28.67 18.16
C LYS A 111 6.98 27.89 16.86
N ILE A 112 5.83 27.31 16.49
CA ILE A 112 5.66 26.68 15.17
C ILE A 112 5.65 27.79 14.10
N LEU A 113 6.66 27.77 13.22
CA LEU A 113 6.84 28.72 12.14
C LEU A 113 5.94 28.35 10.95
N LYS A 114 5.19 29.30 10.40
CA LYS A 114 4.44 29.07 9.14
C LYS A 114 5.37 29.16 7.93
N ALA A 115 5.07 28.40 6.90
CA ALA A 115 5.84 28.36 5.66
C ALA A 115 4.94 28.01 4.46
N LYS A 116 5.41 28.33 3.25
CA LYS A 116 4.77 27.97 1.99
C LYS A 116 5.78 27.35 1.04
N VAL A 117 5.40 26.26 0.40
CA VAL A 117 6.21 25.60 -0.62
C VAL A 117 5.46 25.56 -1.94
N LYS A 118 6.17 25.89 -3.04
CA LYS A 118 5.70 25.69 -4.40
C LYS A 118 6.47 24.54 -5.03
N VAL A 119 5.73 23.63 -5.65
CA VAL A 119 6.26 22.46 -6.34
C VAL A 119 5.77 22.51 -7.79
N ASP A 120 6.70 22.63 -8.73
CA ASP A 120 6.45 22.51 -10.16
C ASP A 120 7.25 21.33 -10.71
N ILE A 121 6.58 20.42 -11.41
CA ILE A 121 7.21 19.28 -12.08
C ILE A 121 6.65 19.24 -13.50
N ASP A 122 7.30 19.99 -14.40
CA ASP A 122 6.84 20.23 -15.78
C ASP A 122 6.48 18.94 -16.53
N PHE A 123 7.31 17.89 -16.40
CA PHE A 123 7.09 16.61 -17.09
C PHE A 123 5.89 15.79 -16.56
N LEU A 124 5.33 16.20 -15.41
CA LEU A 124 4.07 15.67 -14.85
C LEU A 124 2.91 16.67 -14.96
N ASN A 125 3.14 17.88 -15.50
CA ASN A 125 2.20 19.01 -15.47
C ASN A 125 1.67 19.30 -14.04
N TYR A 126 2.51 19.06 -13.03
CA TYR A 126 2.14 19.15 -11.61
C TYR A 126 2.61 20.50 -11.06
N HIS A 127 1.68 21.40 -10.74
CA HIS A 127 1.97 22.80 -10.40
C HIS A 127 1.17 23.24 -9.18
N HIS A 128 1.67 22.98 -7.98
CA HIS A 128 0.94 23.14 -6.73
C HIS A 128 1.68 24.00 -5.70
N GLU A 129 0.90 24.65 -4.84
CA GLU A 129 1.39 25.39 -3.67
C GLU A 129 0.77 24.77 -2.42
N TYR A 130 1.56 24.65 -1.36
CA TYR A 130 1.14 24.07 -0.09
C TYR A 130 1.58 24.97 1.05
N ASP A 131 0.62 25.36 1.89
CA ASP A 131 0.90 25.87 3.22
C ASP A 131 1.37 24.71 4.12
N VAL A 132 2.45 24.94 4.86
CA VAL A 132 3.09 23.98 5.77
C VAL A 132 3.59 24.71 7.01
N ARG A 133 4.01 23.95 8.02
CA ARG A 133 4.54 24.51 9.27
C ARG A 133 5.85 23.84 9.64
N ILE A 134 6.71 24.53 10.39
CA ILE A 134 8.00 23.99 10.86
C ILE A 134 8.00 24.06 12.38
N ALA A 135 8.13 22.91 13.03
CA ALA A 135 8.28 22.79 14.47
C ALA A 135 9.73 22.40 14.79
N PHE A 136 10.42 23.25 15.57
CA PHE A 136 11.78 23.02 16.02
C PHE A 136 11.76 22.28 17.36
N ASP A 137 12.68 21.31 17.54
CA ASP A 137 12.88 20.63 18.82
C ASP A 137 14.00 21.29 19.60
N GLN A 138 13.63 22.08 20.61
CA GLN A 138 14.56 22.78 21.49
C GLN A 138 15.50 21.83 22.24
N ASN A 139 15.07 20.60 22.54
CA ASN A 139 15.85 19.63 23.31
C ASN A 139 17.02 19.04 22.48
N SER A 140 16.94 19.16 21.17
CA SER A 140 18.00 18.75 20.23
C SER A 140 19.09 19.81 20.02
N ILE A 141 18.93 21.02 20.59
CA ILE A 141 19.86 22.14 20.38
C ILE A 141 21.23 21.80 20.98
N THR A 142 22.20 21.60 20.10
CA THR A 142 23.56 21.16 20.45
C THR A 142 24.60 22.06 19.79
N PRO A 143 25.62 22.60 20.51
CA PRO A 143 26.60 23.49 19.90
C PRO A 143 27.40 22.82 18.77
N ILE A 144 27.46 23.47 17.61
CA ILE A 144 28.42 23.12 16.56
C ILE A 144 29.73 23.80 16.94
N HIS A 145 30.81 23.03 17.04
CA HIS A 145 32.07 23.50 17.62
C HIS A 145 32.65 24.69 16.84
N VAL A 146 32.62 25.87 17.46
CA VAL A 146 33.32 27.08 17.00
C VAL A 146 34.78 26.99 17.46
N GLU A 147 35.72 27.35 16.57
CA GLU A 147 37.14 27.42 16.91
C GLU A 147 37.39 28.31 18.13
N LYS A 148 38.31 27.89 19.00
CA LYS A 148 38.73 28.64 20.18
C LYS A 148 39.33 30.00 19.74
N PRO A 149 38.85 31.15 20.26
CA PRO A 149 39.45 32.45 19.95
C PRO A 149 40.92 32.52 20.38
N ASP A 150 41.72 33.31 19.67
CA ASP A 150 43.18 33.44 19.85
C ASP A 150 43.59 33.65 21.33
N GLU A 151 44.10 32.59 21.95
CA GLU A 151 44.81 32.68 23.22
C GLU A 151 46.28 32.99 22.92
N LYS A 152 46.73 34.18 23.32
CA LYS A 152 48.07 34.71 22.96
C LYS A 152 49.20 33.82 23.47
N GLU A 153 50.27 33.73 22.70
CA GLU A 153 51.54 33.16 23.14
C GLU A 153 52.08 33.88 24.39
N ASP A 154 52.46 33.11 25.41
CA ASP A 154 53.47 33.49 26.40
C ASP A 154 54.49 32.32 26.49
N PRO A 155 55.74 32.48 26.01
CA PRO A 155 56.59 31.36 25.63
C PRO A 155 57.36 30.75 26.82
N ALA A 156 56.68 29.94 27.64
CA ALA A 156 57.23 29.46 28.92
C ALA A 156 57.07 27.95 29.23
N ASN A 157 57.11 27.04 28.24
CA ASN A 157 57.72 25.71 28.43
C ASN A 157 57.91 24.92 27.12
N LYS A 158 59.14 24.46 26.88
CA LYS A 158 59.49 23.50 25.83
C LYS A 158 60.10 22.25 26.49
N PRO A 159 59.44 21.07 26.44
CA PRO A 159 60.07 19.82 26.85
C PRO A 159 61.29 19.51 25.98
N ASP A 160 62.36 19.01 26.60
CA ASP A 160 63.58 18.62 25.89
C ASP A 160 63.59 17.08 25.65
N PRO A 161 63.93 16.60 24.44
CA PRO A 161 63.66 15.20 24.08
C PRO A 161 64.85 14.28 24.39
N ASN A 162 65.08 13.94 25.67
CA ASN A 162 65.80 12.73 26.09
C ASN A 162 65.74 12.50 27.61
N GLU A 163 65.01 11.47 28.05
CA GLU A 163 65.50 10.51 29.06
C GLU A 163 64.66 9.22 29.04
N THR A 164 65.16 8.13 29.63
CA THR A 164 64.62 6.77 29.48
C THR A 164 64.60 5.97 30.79
N THR A 165 63.99 4.78 30.74
CA THR A 165 64.04 3.65 31.72
C THR A 165 63.04 3.62 32.89
N ASP A 166 61.98 2.81 32.68
CA ASP A 166 61.65 1.62 33.49
C ASP A 166 61.17 1.81 34.97
N PRO A 167 60.68 0.76 35.69
CA PRO A 167 59.26 0.81 36.05
C PRO A 167 58.92 0.56 37.53
N GLY A 168 57.83 1.19 37.96
CA GLY A 168 56.96 0.66 39.02
C GLY A 168 57.30 1.06 40.46
N GLN A 169 56.47 1.95 41.02
CA GLN A 169 56.16 1.95 42.45
C GLN A 169 54.69 2.33 42.66
N LYS A 170 53.97 1.48 43.42
CA LYS A 170 52.69 1.84 44.06
C LYS A 170 53.01 2.42 45.43
N PRO A 171 52.25 3.41 45.91
CA PRO A 171 51.49 3.12 47.13
C PRO A 171 50.04 3.65 47.06
N ASP A 172 49.21 3.14 47.95
CA ASP A 172 47.76 3.33 47.97
C ASP A 172 47.32 4.71 48.46
N GLN A 173 46.29 5.27 47.80
CA GLN A 173 45.30 6.12 48.45
C GLN A 173 43.88 5.66 48.11
N LYS A 174 42.95 5.99 49.02
CA LYS A 174 41.58 5.49 49.11
C LYS A 174 40.68 6.09 47.99
N PRO A 175 39.70 5.35 47.44
CA PRO A 175 38.72 5.92 46.52
C PRO A 175 37.82 6.96 47.19
N ASP A 176 37.43 7.96 46.41
CA ASP A 176 36.43 8.97 46.75
C ASP A 176 35.01 8.35 46.63
N PRO A 177 34.18 8.31 47.69
CA PRO A 177 32.97 7.49 47.72
C PRO A 177 31.71 8.21 47.17
N ASP A 178 31.83 8.95 46.06
CA ASP A 178 30.71 9.65 45.41
C ASP A 178 30.70 9.53 43.86
N GLN A 179 31.31 8.47 43.31
CA GLN A 179 31.02 8.03 41.93
C GLN A 179 30.16 6.75 41.95
N GLN A 180 28.89 6.89 41.54
CA GLN A 180 27.97 5.76 41.39
C GLN A 180 28.45 4.84 40.25
N PRO A 181 28.61 3.53 40.47
CA PRO A 181 29.36 2.67 39.54
C PRO A 181 28.49 2.09 38.42
N ASN A 182 28.62 2.63 37.20
CA ASN A 182 28.11 1.98 35.98
C ASN A 182 29.15 0.99 35.42
N SER A 183 29.50 -0.02 36.21
CA SER A 183 30.41 -1.11 35.80
C SER A 183 29.68 -2.45 35.79
N ASN A 184 29.04 -2.75 34.65
CA ASN A 184 28.48 -4.08 34.39
C ASN A 184 29.61 -5.06 34.04
N THR A 185 30.26 -5.62 35.06
CA THR A 185 31.16 -6.77 34.91
C THR A 185 30.34 -8.02 34.58
N ILE A 186 30.19 -8.28 33.27
CA ILE A 186 29.68 -9.56 32.76
C ILE A 186 30.72 -10.65 33.08
N GLU A 187 30.27 -11.81 33.54
CA GLU A 187 31.12 -12.97 33.84
C GLU A 187 31.69 -13.59 32.55
N ASP A 188 32.80 -14.31 32.65
CA ASP A 188 33.38 -15.02 31.50
C ASP A 188 32.43 -16.14 31.02
N GLY A 189 32.19 -16.20 29.70
CA GLY A 189 31.21 -17.11 29.11
C GLY A 189 30.80 -16.72 27.69
N ALA A 190 29.87 -17.48 27.11
CA ALA A 190 29.22 -17.17 25.84
C ALA A 190 27.76 -16.76 26.08
N TYR A 191 27.31 -15.70 25.41
CA TYR A 191 25.98 -15.12 25.58
C TYR A 191 25.36 -14.78 24.22
N SER A 192 24.05 -14.95 24.11
CA SER A 192 23.23 -14.35 23.08
C SER A 192 23.11 -12.85 23.36
N ILE A 193 23.40 -12.01 22.37
CA ILE A 193 23.32 -10.56 22.49
C ILE A 193 22.52 -9.96 21.33
N PRO A 194 21.30 -9.44 21.58
CA PRO A 194 20.57 -8.66 20.59
C PRO A 194 21.31 -7.36 20.28
N PHE A 195 21.23 -6.90 19.04
CA PHE A 195 21.82 -5.61 18.63
C PHE A 195 20.96 -4.91 17.58
N LYS A 196 21.31 -3.66 17.29
CA LYS A 196 20.77 -2.85 16.20
C LYS A 196 21.90 -2.24 15.40
N VAL A 197 21.72 -2.10 14.09
CA VAL A 197 22.62 -1.31 13.23
C VAL A 197 21.93 0.00 12.86
N LEU A 198 22.52 1.13 13.24
CA LEU A 198 22.02 2.48 13.00
C LEU A 198 22.82 3.17 11.88
N LYS A 199 22.25 4.21 11.27
CA LYS A 199 22.98 5.07 10.31
C LYS A 199 23.95 5.98 11.09
N ASP A 200 25.12 6.27 10.53
CA ASP A 200 26.16 7.09 11.18
C ASP A 200 25.61 8.34 11.89
N LYS A 201 25.93 8.48 13.19
CA LYS A 201 25.53 9.58 14.08
C LYS A 201 24.03 9.82 14.21
N THR A 202 23.19 8.82 13.96
CA THR A 202 21.73 8.89 14.16
C THR A 202 21.21 7.81 15.11
N ASP A 203 19.92 7.89 15.46
CA ASP A 203 19.15 6.80 16.07
C ASP A 203 18.21 6.10 15.06
N GLU A 204 18.36 6.38 13.76
CA GLU A 204 17.61 5.71 12.70
C GLU A 204 18.25 4.38 12.31
N GLU A 205 17.44 3.34 12.14
CA GLU A 205 17.92 2.02 11.73
C GLU A 205 18.51 2.05 10.30
N SER A 206 19.69 1.43 10.14
CA SER A 206 20.38 1.29 8.87
C SER A 206 19.87 0.08 8.11
N LYS A 207 19.81 0.18 6.77
CA LYS A 207 19.59 -0.98 5.90
C LYS A 207 20.60 -2.11 6.14
N MET A 208 21.77 -1.83 6.71
CA MET A 208 22.73 -2.85 7.11
C MET A 208 22.16 -3.86 8.13
N ASN A 209 21.16 -3.48 8.93
CA ASN A 209 20.53 -4.36 9.91
C ASN A 209 19.90 -5.61 9.24
N SER A 210 19.32 -5.51 8.04
CA SER A 210 18.80 -6.68 7.31
C SER A 210 19.88 -7.62 6.77
N TYR A 211 21.12 -7.14 6.63
CA TYR A 211 22.28 -7.92 6.17
C TYR A 211 23.05 -8.60 7.31
N MET A 212 22.54 -8.57 8.54
CA MET A 212 23.17 -9.20 9.71
C MET A 212 22.16 -10.14 10.41
N GLU A 213 22.64 -11.22 11.03
CA GLU A 213 21.81 -12.09 11.86
C GLU A 213 21.83 -11.60 13.31
N ASN A 214 20.67 -11.69 13.98
CA ASN A 214 20.39 -11.05 15.26
C ASN A 214 19.49 -12.01 16.07
N PRO A 215 19.83 -12.38 17.31
CA PRO A 215 21.00 -11.95 18.10
C PRO A 215 22.34 -12.43 17.54
N GLY A 216 23.41 -11.72 17.91
CA GLY A 216 24.78 -12.19 17.76
C GLY A 216 25.24 -12.98 19.00
N VAL A 217 26.49 -13.45 18.99
CA VAL A 217 27.09 -14.11 20.17
C VAL A 217 28.19 -13.24 20.77
N LEU A 218 28.02 -12.83 22.02
CA LEU A 218 29.08 -12.24 22.84
C LEU A 218 29.92 -13.35 23.48
N LYS A 219 31.22 -13.36 23.24
CA LYS A 219 32.20 -14.09 24.05
C LYS A 219 32.83 -13.14 25.05
N VAL A 220 32.91 -13.55 26.31
CA VAL A 220 33.62 -12.85 27.39
C VAL A 220 34.72 -13.77 27.91
N GLU A 221 35.97 -13.34 27.80
CA GLU A 221 37.16 -14.11 28.19
C GLU A 221 38.15 -13.20 28.93
N ASN A 222 38.41 -13.49 30.21
CA ASN A 222 39.14 -12.63 31.14
C ASN A 222 38.65 -11.17 31.09
N GLY A 223 37.33 -10.98 31.03
CA GLY A 223 36.68 -9.67 30.90
C GLY A 223 36.81 -8.97 29.53
N LYS A 224 37.62 -9.49 28.60
CA LYS A 224 37.65 -9.03 27.20
C LYS A 224 36.38 -9.48 26.49
N LYS A 225 35.81 -8.60 25.66
CA LYS A 225 34.52 -8.81 25.00
C LYS A 225 34.73 -8.89 23.50
N LYS A 226 34.15 -9.91 22.87
CA LYS A 226 34.13 -10.10 21.42
C LYS A 226 32.71 -10.40 20.98
N ALA A 227 32.20 -9.70 19.97
CA ALA A 227 31.01 -10.15 19.28
C ALA A 227 31.39 -11.05 18.10
N VAL A 228 30.56 -12.05 17.87
CA VAL A 228 30.56 -12.95 16.73
C VAL A 228 29.20 -12.83 16.06
N VAL A 229 29.17 -12.45 14.79
CA VAL A 229 27.93 -12.13 14.06
C VAL A 229 27.98 -12.70 12.64
N THR A 230 26.87 -13.29 12.17
CA THR A 230 26.73 -13.68 10.77
C THR A 230 26.35 -12.48 9.91
N LEU A 231 27.08 -12.28 8.82
CA LEU A 231 26.74 -11.39 7.72
C LEU A 231 26.06 -12.20 6.61
N LYS A 232 24.95 -11.68 6.09
CA LYS A 232 24.18 -12.22 4.95
C LYS A 232 24.50 -11.44 3.68
N SER A 233 24.37 -12.10 2.53
CA SER A 233 24.88 -11.60 1.24
C SER A 233 26.38 -11.28 1.28
N SER A 234 27.18 -12.24 1.81
CA SER A 234 28.64 -12.15 1.96
C SER A 234 29.31 -11.63 0.69
N SER A 235 28.87 -12.11 -0.47
CA SER A 235 29.34 -11.76 -1.80
C SER A 235 29.27 -10.26 -2.12
N LEU A 236 28.32 -9.53 -1.55
CA LEU A 236 28.14 -8.08 -1.76
C LEU A 236 28.96 -7.24 -0.77
N ILE A 237 29.16 -7.74 0.45
CA ILE A 237 29.89 -7.06 1.52
C ILE A 237 31.39 -7.33 1.35
N LYS A 238 32.10 -6.45 0.65
CA LYS A 238 33.53 -6.63 0.34
C LYS A 238 34.46 -6.32 1.51
N ASN A 239 34.07 -5.43 2.42
CA ASN A 239 34.74 -5.27 3.70
C ASN A 239 33.74 -4.89 4.80
N PHE A 240 34.03 -5.31 6.04
CA PHE A 240 33.31 -4.98 7.26
C PHE A 240 34.35 -4.69 8.35
N GLN A 241 34.48 -3.43 8.74
CA GLN A 241 35.49 -2.93 9.66
C GLN A 241 34.84 -2.31 10.88
N THR A 242 35.35 -2.58 12.08
CA THR A 242 34.86 -1.96 13.33
C THR A 242 35.91 -1.02 13.90
N GLU A 243 35.49 0.09 14.49
CA GLU A 243 36.40 1.00 15.19
C GLU A 243 36.94 0.35 16.47
N LYS A 244 38.26 0.38 16.61
CA LYS A 244 38.99 0.02 17.82
C LYS A 244 40.08 1.06 18.06
N ASP A 245 40.16 1.59 19.28
CA ASP A 245 41.19 2.53 19.73
C ASP A 245 41.36 3.77 18.79
N GLY A 246 40.27 4.21 18.14
CA GLY A 246 40.25 5.34 17.20
C GLY A 246 40.61 5.00 15.74
N ALA A 247 40.77 3.71 15.40
CA ALA A 247 41.08 3.24 14.05
C ALA A 247 40.12 2.15 13.59
N PHE A 248 39.78 2.11 12.29
CA PHE A 248 38.97 1.03 11.73
C PHE A 248 39.82 -0.21 11.44
N VAL A 249 39.39 -1.35 11.96
CA VAL A 249 40.06 -2.66 11.83
C VAL A 249 39.10 -3.64 11.17
N ASP A 250 39.56 -4.37 10.16
CA ASP A 250 38.79 -5.42 9.48
C ASP A 250 38.35 -6.51 10.49
N ALA A 251 37.07 -6.88 10.48
CA ALA A 251 36.57 -7.94 11.36
C ALA A 251 37.10 -9.31 10.89
N LYS A 252 37.53 -10.14 11.84
CA LYS A 252 38.13 -11.46 11.56
C LYS A 252 37.04 -12.42 11.06
N VAL A 253 37.12 -12.87 9.81
CA VAL A 253 36.26 -13.96 9.32
C VAL A 253 36.58 -15.24 10.09
N VAL A 254 35.53 -15.88 10.62
CA VAL A 254 35.59 -17.13 11.39
C VAL A 254 35.20 -18.33 10.52
N SER A 255 34.16 -18.17 9.69
CA SER A 255 33.69 -19.15 8.72
C SER A 255 32.95 -18.46 7.57
N GLU A 256 32.80 -19.14 6.43
CA GLU A 256 32.04 -18.67 5.27
C GLU A 256 31.25 -19.84 4.66
N ASP A 257 29.96 -19.62 4.39
CA ASP A 257 29.07 -20.53 3.69
C ASP A 257 28.70 -19.91 2.34
N LYS A 258 29.26 -20.48 1.27
CA LYS A 258 29.13 -19.97 -0.10
C LYS A 258 27.85 -20.41 -0.79
N GLU A 259 27.12 -21.38 -0.22
CA GLU A 259 25.83 -21.83 -0.76
C GLU A 259 24.69 -20.97 -0.21
N LYS A 260 24.78 -20.55 1.06
CA LYS A 260 23.84 -19.61 1.68
C LYS A 260 24.19 -18.13 1.46
N ASP A 261 25.35 -17.86 0.87
CA ASP A 261 25.99 -16.53 0.77
C ASP A 261 26.07 -15.80 2.13
N THR A 262 26.60 -16.49 3.15
CA THR A 262 26.81 -15.93 4.50
C THR A 262 28.24 -16.10 4.97
N ARG A 263 28.68 -15.26 5.92
CA ARG A 263 29.94 -15.46 6.65
C ARG A 263 29.85 -15.00 8.09
N VAL A 264 30.53 -15.69 9.00
CA VAL A 264 30.61 -15.32 10.41
C VAL A 264 31.87 -14.47 10.63
N VAL A 265 31.73 -13.32 11.30
CA VAL A 265 32.84 -12.43 11.65
C VAL A 265 32.96 -12.25 13.17
N GLU A 266 34.19 -12.15 13.67
CA GLU A 266 34.55 -11.90 15.08
C GLU A 266 35.28 -10.55 15.19
N PHE A 267 34.85 -9.70 16.12
CA PHE A 267 35.48 -8.41 16.41
C PHE A 267 35.44 -8.09 17.91
N GLU A 268 36.41 -7.30 18.39
CA GLU A 268 36.50 -6.90 19.80
C GLU A 268 35.60 -5.70 20.09
N ILE A 269 35.05 -5.65 21.32
CA ILE A 269 34.23 -4.54 21.82
C ILE A 269 34.86 -3.99 23.09
N ALA A 270 35.22 -2.71 23.08
CA ALA A 270 35.75 -2.04 24.27
C ALA A 270 34.66 -1.82 25.34
N ASP A 271 33.47 -1.38 24.92
CA ASP A 271 32.35 -0.99 25.78
C ASP A 271 31.02 -1.31 25.09
N LEU A 272 30.16 -2.09 25.75
CA LEU A 272 28.85 -2.48 25.23
C LEU A 272 27.78 -1.40 25.40
N SER A 273 28.01 -0.42 26.28
CA SER A 273 27.08 0.70 26.51
C SER A 273 27.19 1.80 25.45
N LYS A 274 28.19 1.71 24.55
CA LYS A 274 28.48 2.71 23.53
C LYS A 274 28.15 2.21 22.12
N LYS A 275 27.82 3.14 21.23
CA LYS A 275 27.69 2.89 19.79
C LYS A 275 29.07 2.52 19.22
N LEU A 276 29.19 1.36 18.57
CA LEU A 276 30.40 0.91 17.89
C LEU A 276 30.39 1.38 16.43
N ASN A 277 31.19 2.39 16.12
CA ASN A 277 31.35 2.88 14.74
C ASN A 277 31.90 1.76 13.84
N THR A 278 31.31 1.61 12.66
CA THR A 278 31.55 0.49 11.75
C THR A 278 31.54 0.99 10.30
N LYS A 279 32.51 0.55 9.49
CA LYS A 279 32.60 0.85 8.05
C LYS A 279 32.32 -0.41 7.25
N VAL A 280 31.37 -0.32 6.33
CA VAL A 280 30.98 -1.44 5.48
C VAL A 280 31.13 -1.05 4.01
N PHE A 281 32.00 -1.73 3.27
CA PHE A 281 32.18 -1.51 1.84
C PHE A 281 31.33 -2.51 1.05
N ILE A 282 30.37 -1.98 0.28
CA ILE A 282 29.42 -2.75 -0.53
C ILE A 282 29.77 -2.59 -2.01
N GLU A 283 29.85 -3.72 -2.72
CA GLU A 283 30.03 -3.76 -4.18
C GLU A 283 28.97 -4.65 -4.83
N MET A 284 28.08 -4.03 -5.63
CA MET A 284 27.16 -4.74 -6.52
C MET A 284 27.61 -4.50 -7.96
N ALA A 285 28.44 -5.39 -8.49
CA ALA A 285 29.00 -5.28 -9.84
C ALA A 285 27.92 -5.16 -10.93
N SER A 286 26.79 -5.86 -10.78
CA SER A 286 25.62 -5.81 -11.66
C SER A 286 24.94 -4.43 -11.74
N ARG A 287 25.15 -3.55 -10.76
CA ARG A 287 24.61 -2.19 -10.69
C ARG A 287 25.70 -1.11 -10.77
N ASN A 288 26.95 -1.51 -11.06
CA ASN A 288 28.17 -0.69 -10.94
C ASN A 288 28.29 0.08 -9.61
N TYR A 289 27.69 -0.45 -8.54
CA TYR A 289 27.57 0.24 -7.27
C TYR A 289 28.76 -0.12 -6.39
N LYS A 290 29.55 0.88 -5.97
CA LYS A 290 30.68 0.73 -5.04
C LYS A 290 30.63 1.88 -4.04
N GLN A 291 30.29 1.59 -2.79
CA GLN A 291 30.17 2.61 -1.72
C GLN A 291 30.64 2.04 -0.39
N THR A 292 31.30 2.89 0.41
CA THR A 292 31.53 2.62 1.83
C THR A 292 30.45 3.34 2.63
N HIS A 293 29.77 2.61 3.51
CA HIS A 293 28.78 3.14 4.43
C HIS A 293 29.34 3.16 5.85
N ASP A 294 29.17 4.30 6.51
CA ASP A 294 29.43 4.45 7.94
C ASP A 294 28.12 4.12 8.67
N VAL A 295 28.20 3.20 9.64
CA VAL A 295 27.06 2.71 10.44
C VAL A 295 27.50 2.54 11.89
N GLN A 296 26.54 2.41 12.81
CA GLN A 296 26.80 2.28 14.24
C GLN A 296 26.09 1.04 14.79
N LEU A 297 26.85 0.07 15.33
CA LEU A 297 26.28 -1.06 16.06
C LEU A 297 25.95 -0.65 17.50
N VAL A 298 24.79 -1.05 18.00
CA VAL A 298 24.33 -0.83 19.38
C VAL A 298 23.87 -2.15 19.96
N PHE A 299 24.48 -2.57 21.06
CA PHE A 299 24.20 -3.86 21.70
C PHE A 299 23.22 -3.66 22.86
N GLU A 300 22.16 -4.46 22.91
CA GLU A 300 21.12 -4.38 23.94
C GLU A 300 21.57 -5.18 25.17
N GLN A 301 22.50 -4.61 25.94
CA GLN A 301 23.16 -5.26 27.07
C GLN A 301 22.17 -5.69 28.18
N ASP A 302 21.02 -5.05 28.27
CA ASP A 302 19.89 -5.41 29.13
C ASP A 302 19.22 -6.76 28.77
N LYS A 303 19.52 -7.30 27.58
CA LYS A 303 18.93 -8.54 27.01
C LYS A 303 19.96 -9.63 26.74
N LEU A 304 21.06 -9.62 27.49
CA LEU A 304 22.08 -10.67 27.45
C LEU A 304 21.56 -11.97 28.05
N GLU A 305 21.55 -13.04 27.26
CA GLU A 305 21.14 -14.38 27.71
C GLU A 305 22.32 -15.37 27.66
N PRO A 306 22.68 -16.07 28.74
CA PRO A 306 23.82 -17.00 28.74
C PRO A 306 23.54 -18.25 27.89
N ILE A 307 24.43 -18.53 26.94
CA ILE A 307 24.36 -19.73 26.10
C ILE A 307 24.91 -20.91 26.91
N LYS A 308 24.03 -21.85 27.26
CA LYS A 308 24.44 -23.08 27.93
C LYS A 308 25.25 -23.95 26.97
N SER A 309 26.51 -24.20 27.30
CA SER A 309 27.38 -25.09 26.54
C SER A 309 27.07 -26.57 26.85
N GLU A 310 26.23 -27.19 26.02
CA GLU A 310 26.22 -28.65 25.90
C GLU A 310 27.20 -29.09 24.79
N ASP A 311 28.08 -30.01 25.18
CA ASP A 311 29.16 -30.65 24.43
C ASP A 311 30.26 -29.81 23.74
N LYS A 312 31.44 -30.43 23.71
CA LYS A 312 32.67 -29.86 23.14
C LYS A 312 32.78 -30.20 21.66
N GLN A 313 32.82 -29.18 20.81
CA GLN A 313 33.35 -29.35 19.46
C GLN A 313 34.86 -29.68 19.54
N PRO A 314 35.34 -30.73 18.85
CA PRO A 314 36.78 -31.00 18.75
C PRO A 314 37.45 -30.07 17.73
N ASP A 315 38.64 -29.58 18.07
CA ASP A 315 39.54 -28.92 17.12
C ASP A 315 40.20 -29.94 16.17
N GLY A 316 40.41 -29.54 14.91
CA GLY A 316 41.55 -30.01 14.12
C GLY A 316 41.28 -30.77 12.81
N ASP A 317 41.80 -30.17 11.73
CA ASP A 317 42.47 -30.82 10.59
C ASP A 317 41.70 -31.67 9.53
N LYS A 318 41.78 -31.14 8.31
CA LYS A 318 42.10 -31.79 7.01
C LYS A 318 41.00 -32.43 6.14
N GLN A 319 40.96 -31.91 4.92
CA GLN A 319 40.45 -32.47 3.67
C GLN A 319 41.00 -33.88 3.38
N PRO A 320 40.17 -34.75 2.78
CA PRO A 320 40.55 -35.36 1.51
C PRO A 320 39.46 -35.20 0.43
N ASP A 321 39.85 -35.41 -0.83
CA ASP A 321 38.97 -35.31 -2.02
C ASP A 321 38.16 -36.59 -2.29
N GLY A 322 37.12 -36.48 -3.13
CA GLY A 322 36.80 -37.55 -4.09
C GLY A 322 35.34 -38.04 -4.20
N ASP A 323 34.72 -37.76 -5.36
CA ASP A 323 33.90 -38.69 -6.15
C ASP A 323 33.16 -39.87 -5.46
N LYS A 324 31.84 -39.73 -5.24
CA LYS A 324 30.78 -40.43 -6.04
C LYS A 324 29.36 -40.40 -5.47
N GLN A 325 28.39 -40.41 -6.40
CA GLN A 325 27.01 -40.90 -6.22
C GLN A 325 27.01 -42.42 -5.89
N PRO A 326 26.04 -42.91 -5.12
CA PRO A 326 25.23 -44.01 -5.67
C PRO A 326 23.73 -43.90 -5.36
N ASP A 327 22.96 -44.63 -6.15
CA ASP A 327 21.51 -44.84 -6.00
C ASP A 327 21.12 -45.65 -4.75
N GLY A 328 19.90 -45.36 -4.27
CA GLY A 328 18.82 -46.35 -4.32
C GLY A 328 18.98 -47.69 -3.58
N GLY A 329 18.51 -47.70 -2.33
CA GLY A 329 17.54 -48.71 -1.89
C GLY A 329 18.06 -50.02 -1.28
N LYS A 330 17.64 -50.27 -0.04
CA LYS A 330 17.17 -51.59 0.42
C LYS A 330 16.42 -51.52 1.76
N GLN A 331 15.23 -52.11 1.76
CA GLN A 331 14.53 -52.59 2.96
C GLN A 331 15.14 -53.94 3.39
N PRO A 332 15.10 -54.26 4.69
CA PRO A 332 14.63 -55.57 5.12
C PRO A 332 13.59 -55.51 6.25
N ASP A 333 12.88 -56.63 6.45
CA ASP A 333 11.69 -56.73 7.29
C ASP A 333 11.95 -57.23 8.73
N GLY A 334 10.98 -57.00 9.61
CA GLY A 334 10.79 -57.70 10.90
C GLY A 334 11.50 -57.06 12.10
N ASP A 335 11.00 -57.18 13.34
CA ASP A 335 10.03 -58.17 13.82
C ASP A 335 9.40 -57.76 15.18
N LYS A 336 8.16 -58.23 15.45
CA LYS A 336 7.45 -58.35 16.74
C LYS A 336 7.09 -57.14 17.65
N GLN A 337 5.78 -57.06 17.88
CA GLN A 337 5.02 -56.42 18.97
C GLN A 337 5.30 -57.06 20.36
N PRO A 338 4.92 -56.40 21.48
CA PRO A 338 4.08 -57.11 22.46
C PRO A 338 2.83 -56.32 22.93
N ASP A 339 1.79 -57.07 23.34
CA ASP A 339 0.53 -56.55 23.91
C ASP A 339 0.65 -56.00 25.34
N GLY A 340 -0.37 -55.25 25.79
CA GLY A 340 -0.68 -55.12 27.22
C GLY A 340 -1.33 -53.80 27.66
N GLY A 341 -2.60 -53.58 27.35
CA GLY A 341 -3.34 -52.36 27.76
C GLY A 341 -3.94 -52.41 29.19
N LYS A 342 -4.39 -51.26 29.69
CA LYS A 342 -5.40 -51.15 30.77
C LYS A 342 -6.06 -49.77 30.85
N GLN A 343 -7.39 -49.78 30.84
CA GLN A 343 -8.28 -48.67 31.20
C GLN A 343 -8.58 -48.72 32.72
N PRO A 344 -8.92 -47.57 33.33
CA PRO A 344 -10.09 -47.55 34.19
C PRO A 344 -10.96 -46.29 34.05
N ASP A 345 -12.28 -46.45 34.21
CA ASP A 345 -13.26 -45.36 34.32
C ASP A 345 -13.43 -44.86 35.77
N GLY A 346 -14.04 -43.69 35.98
CA GLY A 346 -14.52 -43.28 37.31
C GLY A 346 -14.80 -41.78 37.49
N ASP A 347 -16.08 -41.39 37.45
CA ASP A 347 -16.56 -40.01 37.54
C ASP A 347 -16.14 -39.21 38.80
N LYS A 348 -15.92 -37.89 38.63
CA LYS A 348 -16.65 -36.83 39.36
C LYS A 348 -16.30 -35.38 38.95
N GLN A 349 -17.34 -34.56 38.81
CA GLN A 349 -17.34 -33.09 38.90
C GLN A 349 -17.86 -32.67 40.31
N PRO A 350 -17.84 -31.39 40.77
CA PRO A 350 -18.33 -30.20 40.02
C PRO A 350 -17.52 -28.88 40.17
N ASP A 351 -17.99 -27.87 39.43
CA ASP A 351 -17.87 -26.40 39.59
C ASP A 351 -16.49 -25.69 39.51
N GLY A 352 -16.46 -24.55 38.78
CA GLY A 352 -15.32 -23.61 38.78
C GLY A 352 -15.00 -22.90 37.46
N ASP A 353 -15.93 -22.11 36.91
CA ASP A 353 -15.75 -21.05 35.89
C ASP A 353 -14.65 -21.23 34.82
N LYS A 354 -15.00 -21.86 33.69
CA LYS A 354 -14.33 -21.62 32.40
C LYS A 354 -15.31 -21.46 31.23
N GLN A 355 -14.88 -20.60 30.30
CA GLN A 355 -15.46 -20.31 28.99
C GLN A 355 -15.63 -21.60 28.16
N PRO A 356 -16.65 -21.72 27.27
CA PRO A 356 -16.90 -22.93 26.50
C PRO A 356 -15.68 -23.34 25.66
N ASP A 357 -15.43 -24.65 25.65
CA ASP A 357 -14.21 -25.25 25.11
C ASP A 357 -14.28 -25.45 23.58
N VAL A 358 -13.18 -25.18 22.89
CA VAL A 358 -13.06 -25.31 21.42
C VAL A 358 -12.65 -26.74 21.01
N ASP A 359 -12.26 -27.59 21.98
CA ASP A 359 -11.71 -28.93 21.74
C ASP A 359 -12.75 -30.04 21.42
N THR A 360 -13.97 -29.68 20.99
CA THR A 360 -15.02 -30.65 20.58
C THR A 360 -15.57 -30.48 19.16
N ILE A 361 -14.78 -29.88 18.26
CA ILE A 361 -14.99 -30.06 16.81
C ILE A 361 -14.79 -31.55 16.47
N LYS A 362 -15.77 -32.17 15.80
CA LYS A 362 -15.69 -33.58 15.38
C LYS A 362 -14.74 -33.75 14.21
N ASP A 363 -14.15 -34.94 14.06
CA ASP A 363 -13.43 -35.34 12.85
C ASP A 363 -14.26 -35.07 11.58
N GLY A 364 -13.63 -34.45 10.58
CA GLY A 364 -14.30 -33.91 9.40
C GLY A 364 -13.55 -32.73 8.78
N GLU A 365 -14.12 -32.13 7.73
CA GLU A 365 -13.59 -30.95 7.05
C GLU A 365 -14.55 -29.76 7.15
N TYR A 366 -13.98 -28.59 7.40
CA TYR A 366 -14.68 -27.36 7.72
C TYR A 366 -14.01 -26.19 7.00
N SER A 367 -14.76 -25.17 6.61
CA SER A 367 -14.20 -23.87 6.25
C SER A 367 -13.84 -23.11 7.52
N ILE A 368 -12.70 -22.40 7.53
CA ILE A 368 -12.29 -21.54 8.65
C ILE A 368 -11.73 -20.21 8.15
N GLY A 369 -12.30 -19.10 8.62
CA GLY A 369 -11.78 -17.76 8.41
C GLY A 369 -10.50 -17.52 9.21
N PHE A 370 -9.58 -16.76 8.63
CA PHE A 370 -8.37 -16.28 9.33
C PHE A 370 -7.90 -14.93 8.79
N LYS A 371 -7.04 -14.27 9.56
CA LYS A 371 -6.31 -13.05 9.20
C LYS A 371 -4.82 -13.26 9.47
N VAL A 372 -3.96 -12.64 8.67
CA VAL A 372 -2.50 -12.63 8.89
C VAL A 372 -2.09 -11.24 9.39
N LEU A 373 -1.44 -11.23 10.54
CA LEU A 373 -1.07 -10.03 11.30
C LEU A 373 0.45 -9.83 11.28
N LYS A 374 0.90 -8.58 11.46
CA LYS A 374 2.33 -8.28 11.69
C LYS A 374 2.71 -8.79 13.07
N ASP A 375 3.93 -9.31 13.21
CA ASP A 375 4.40 -9.90 14.46
C ASP A 375 4.15 -9.02 15.70
N LYS A 376 3.60 -9.62 16.75
CA LYS A 376 3.26 -9.00 18.05
C LYS A 376 2.30 -7.80 17.97
N THR A 377 1.46 -7.71 16.92
CA THR A 377 0.44 -6.66 16.77
C THR A 377 -0.96 -7.22 16.44
N GLU A 378 -1.94 -6.31 16.37
CA GLU A 378 -3.27 -6.53 15.77
C GLU A 378 -3.38 -5.95 14.34
N GLU A 379 -2.29 -5.43 13.77
CA GLU A 379 -2.32 -4.86 12.42
C GLU A 379 -2.23 -5.95 11.35
N ILE A 380 -3.05 -5.83 10.30
CA ILE A 380 -3.00 -6.70 9.12
C ILE A 380 -1.60 -6.63 8.49
N SER A 381 -0.99 -7.78 8.27
CA SER A 381 0.28 -7.92 7.54
C SER A 381 0.03 -7.79 6.03
N MET A 382 1.02 -7.29 5.30
CA MET A 382 1.04 -7.40 3.83
C MET A 382 0.93 -8.87 3.38
N MET A 383 1.38 -9.83 4.20
CA MET A 383 1.20 -11.26 3.92
C MET A 383 -0.27 -11.68 3.77
N ASN A 384 -1.22 -10.95 4.38
CA ASN A 384 -2.65 -11.22 4.23
C ASN A 384 -3.15 -11.05 2.78
N THR A 385 -2.46 -10.29 1.92
CA THR A 385 -2.81 -10.22 0.48
C THR A 385 -2.27 -11.40 -0.32
N TYR A 386 -1.37 -12.21 0.27
CA TYR A 386 -0.75 -13.38 -0.33
C TYR A 386 -1.31 -14.71 0.22
N THR A 387 -2.37 -14.65 1.03
CA THR A 387 -3.08 -15.80 1.63
C THR A 387 -4.57 -15.74 1.33
N LYS A 388 -5.16 -16.80 0.77
CA LYS A 388 -6.62 -16.87 0.59
C LYS A 388 -7.31 -17.35 1.87
N SER A 389 -8.31 -16.58 2.29
CA SER A 389 -9.16 -16.83 3.46
C SER A 389 -10.63 -16.80 3.00
N PRO A 390 -11.51 -17.70 3.48
CA PRO A 390 -11.24 -18.76 4.46
C PRO A 390 -10.36 -19.89 3.89
N GLY A 391 -9.71 -20.63 4.79
CA GLY A 391 -9.04 -21.89 4.51
C GLY A 391 -9.93 -23.09 4.81
N VAL A 392 -9.32 -24.29 4.79
CA VAL A 392 -9.96 -25.56 5.19
C VAL A 392 -9.31 -26.06 6.48
N LEU A 393 -10.10 -26.18 7.54
CA LEU A 393 -9.77 -26.91 8.76
C LEU A 393 -10.15 -28.38 8.58
N LYS A 394 -9.17 -29.27 8.63
CA LYS A 394 -9.35 -30.72 8.72
C LYS A 394 -9.11 -31.15 10.16
N VAL A 395 -10.12 -31.77 10.77
CA VAL A 395 -9.99 -32.40 12.09
C VAL A 395 -9.91 -33.91 11.89
N LYS A 396 -8.91 -34.56 12.49
CA LYS A 396 -8.74 -36.01 12.45
C LYS A 396 -8.00 -36.53 13.68
N ASP A 397 -8.52 -37.57 14.32
CA ASP A 397 -7.96 -38.18 15.54
C ASP A 397 -7.71 -37.12 16.64
N GLY A 398 -8.60 -36.11 16.73
CA GLY A 398 -8.47 -34.94 17.62
C GLY A 398 -7.41 -33.89 17.20
N LYS A 399 -6.62 -34.15 16.17
CA LYS A 399 -5.66 -33.17 15.62
C LYS A 399 -6.33 -32.23 14.64
N LYS A 400 -5.86 -30.98 14.61
CA LYS A 400 -6.39 -29.89 13.77
C LYS A 400 -5.30 -29.48 12.77
N TYR A 401 -5.62 -29.61 11.49
CA TYR A 401 -4.78 -29.19 10.37
C TYR A 401 -5.50 -28.07 9.63
N VAL A 402 -4.86 -26.93 9.41
CA VAL A 402 -5.43 -25.84 8.61
C VAL A 402 -4.65 -25.71 7.32
N SER A 403 -5.36 -25.80 6.20
CA SER A 403 -4.79 -25.61 4.87
C SER A 403 -5.36 -24.37 4.18
N PHE A 404 -4.52 -23.67 3.43
CA PHE A 404 -4.89 -22.43 2.73
C PHE A 404 -4.00 -22.18 1.50
N THR A 405 -4.49 -21.39 0.55
CA THR A 405 -3.73 -21.06 -0.66
C THR A 405 -2.79 -19.88 -0.40
N LEU A 406 -1.49 -20.08 -0.62
CA LEU A 406 -0.52 -19.03 -0.87
C LEU A 406 -0.60 -18.58 -2.32
N THR A 407 -0.58 -17.27 -2.58
CA THR A 407 -0.48 -16.67 -3.92
C THR A 407 0.86 -15.97 -4.09
N ASN A 408 1.36 -15.87 -5.33
CA ASN A 408 2.75 -15.53 -5.63
C ASN A 408 3.70 -16.57 -5.00
N SER A 409 3.37 -17.85 -5.17
CA SER A 409 4.10 -19.00 -4.61
C SER A 409 5.60 -18.94 -4.93
N SER A 410 5.96 -18.53 -6.14
CA SER A 410 7.32 -18.37 -6.63
C SER A 410 8.14 -17.35 -5.83
N TRP A 411 7.51 -16.33 -5.26
CA TRP A 411 8.17 -15.34 -4.40
C TRP A 411 8.32 -15.84 -2.97
N ILE A 412 7.37 -16.68 -2.51
CA ILE A 412 7.34 -17.21 -1.15
C ILE A 412 8.20 -18.48 -1.10
N THR A 413 9.52 -18.32 -1.09
CA THR A 413 10.48 -19.43 -1.18
C THR A 413 10.61 -20.26 0.09
N LYS A 414 10.24 -19.71 1.25
CA LYS A 414 10.14 -20.45 2.52
C LYS A 414 8.93 -20.00 3.33
N PHE A 415 8.23 -20.93 3.97
CA PHE A 415 7.07 -20.63 4.80
C PHE A 415 7.01 -21.64 5.97
N GLU A 416 7.38 -21.18 7.15
CA GLU A 416 7.48 -21.97 8.38
C GLU A 416 6.44 -21.54 9.40
N PHE A 417 5.98 -22.47 10.24
CA PHE A 417 5.08 -22.20 11.36
C PHE A 417 5.66 -22.74 12.66
N GLU A 418 5.28 -22.16 13.80
CA GLU A 418 5.70 -22.64 15.11
C GLU A 418 4.98 -23.95 15.46
N LYS A 419 5.75 -25.00 15.71
CA LYS A 419 5.30 -26.31 16.19
C LYS A 419 6.26 -26.78 17.28
N ASN A 420 5.72 -27.09 18.47
CA ASN A 420 6.50 -27.54 19.63
C ASN A 420 7.70 -26.61 19.97
N ASN A 421 7.47 -25.29 19.92
CA ASN A 421 8.48 -24.24 20.13
C ASN A 421 9.68 -24.28 19.18
N SER A 422 9.51 -24.82 17.97
CA SER A 422 10.46 -24.71 16.86
C SER A 422 9.71 -24.30 15.59
N PHE A 423 10.40 -23.68 14.64
CA PHE A 423 9.83 -23.38 13.33
C PHE A 423 10.03 -24.58 12.40
N VAL A 424 8.98 -24.97 11.68
CA VAL A 424 8.99 -26.07 10.70
C VAL A 424 8.30 -25.63 9.42
N ASP A 425 8.83 -26.02 8.25
CA ASP A 425 8.22 -25.71 6.95
C ASP A 425 6.81 -26.32 6.82
N ALA A 426 5.89 -25.57 6.22
CA ALA A 426 4.53 -26.03 5.96
C ALA A 426 4.48 -27.10 4.86
N SER A 427 3.57 -28.07 5.02
CA SER A 427 3.43 -29.17 4.05
C SER A 427 2.68 -28.67 2.80
N VAL A 428 3.25 -28.85 1.61
CA VAL A 428 2.59 -28.46 0.35
C VAL A 428 1.66 -29.58 -0.10
N LEU A 429 0.34 -29.34 -0.05
CA LEU A 429 -0.67 -30.30 -0.51
C LEU A 429 -0.84 -30.28 -2.04
N SER A 430 -0.71 -29.10 -2.65
CA SER A 430 -0.79 -28.94 -4.11
C SER A 430 -0.10 -27.65 -4.57
N GLU A 431 0.33 -27.62 -5.83
CA GLU A 431 1.02 -26.47 -6.44
C GLU A 431 0.52 -26.26 -7.88
N ASP A 432 0.01 -25.06 -8.18
CA ASP A 432 -0.30 -24.61 -9.53
C ASP A 432 0.71 -23.55 -9.98
N LYS A 433 1.69 -24.01 -10.76
CA LYS A 433 2.77 -23.20 -11.36
C LYS A 433 2.29 -22.26 -12.48
N LYS A 434 1.03 -22.35 -12.93
CA LYS A 434 0.43 -21.44 -13.92
C LYS A 434 -0.35 -20.31 -13.26
N ALA A 435 -1.02 -20.59 -12.14
CA ALA A 435 -1.65 -19.57 -11.29
C ALA A 435 -0.64 -18.86 -10.37
N ASP A 436 0.56 -19.42 -10.23
CA ASP A 436 1.57 -19.09 -9.20
C ASP A 436 1.00 -19.15 -7.78
N THR A 437 0.38 -20.29 -7.48
CA THR A 437 -0.24 -20.56 -6.17
C THR A 437 0.12 -21.94 -5.65
N ARG A 438 0.16 -22.11 -4.32
CA ARG A 438 0.23 -23.44 -3.69
C ARG A 438 -0.68 -23.53 -2.49
N VAL A 439 -1.26 -24.70 -2.23
CA VAL A 439 -1.97 -24.99 -0.98
C VAL A 439 -0.95 -25.52 0.00
N VAL A 440 -0.79 -24.83 1.14
CA VAL A 440 0.01 -25.29 2.27
C VAL A 440 -0.89 -25.75 3.40
N GLU A 441 -0.42 -26.69 4.21
CA GLU A 441 -1.07 -27.20 5.42
C GLU A 441 -0.14 -27.05 6.63
N VAL A 442 -0.72 -26.63 7.76
CA VAL A 442 -0.05 -26.45 9.06
C VAL A 442 -0.83 -27.18 10.16
N GLU A 443 -0.12 -27.81 11.10
CA GLU A 443 -0.72 -28.49 12.27
C GLU A 443 -0.90 -27.46 13.40
N VAL A 444 -2.14 -27.16 13.79
CA VAL A 444 -2.46 -26.09 14.74
C VAL A 444 -2.93 -26.68 16.06
N ALA A 445 -2.12 -26.58 17.11
CA ALA A 445 -2.49 -27.14 18.42
C ALA A 445 -3.77 -26.50 19.01
N ASP A 446 -3.90 -25.18 18.87
CA ASP A 446 -4.99 -24.40 19.46
C ASP A 446 -5.38 -23.25 18.53
N LEU A 447 -6.62 -23.30 18.00
CA LEU A 447 -7.17 -22.29 17.10
C LEU A 447 -7.55 -20.98 17.81
N SER A 448 -7.69 -20.98 19.15
CA SER A 448 -7.95 -19.77 19.94
C SER A 448 -6.69 -18.90 20.14
N LYS A 449 -5.50 -19.45 19.85
CA LYS A 449 -4.22 -18.73 19.94
C LYS A 449 -3.76 -18.28 18.56
N LYS A 450 -2.97 -17.20 18.54
CA LYS A 450 -2.23 -16.80 17.33
C LYS A 450 -1.15 -17.83 17.03
N LEU A 451 -1.09 -18.30 15.79
CA LEU A 451 -0.01 -19.16 15.30
C LEU A 451 1.10 -18.29 14.74
N ASN A 452 2.28 -18.33 15.37
CA ASN A 452 3.48 -17.67 14.86
C ASN A 452 3.96 -18.37 13.58
N ALA A 453 4.34 -17.60 12.57
CA ALA A 453 4.90 -18.09 11.32
C ALA A 453 6.03 -17.18 10.82
N LYS A 454 6.93 -17.74 10.02
CA LYS A 454 8.04 -17.04 9.37
C LYS A 454 7.94 -17.25 7.87
N VAL A 455 8.00 -16.16 7.11
CA VAL A 455 7.94 -16.21 5.65
C VAL A 455 9.20 -15.60 5.06
N LYS A 456 9.83 -16.32 4.12
CA LYS A 456 10.87 -15.77 3.26
C LYS A 456 10.25 -15.36 1.93
N VAL A 457 10.50 -14.12 1.53
CA VAL A 457 10.10 -13.56 0.24
C VAL A 457 11.37 -13.24 -0.55
N ASP A 458 11.63 -14.02 -1.59
CA ASP A 458 12.68 -13.77 -2.59
C ASP A 458 12.05 -13.29 -3.90
N ILE A 459 12.50 -12.18 -4.44
CA ILE A 459 12.14 -11.68 -5.76
C ILE A 459 13.43 -11.29 -6.49
N ASP A 460 14.08 -12.30 -7.08
CA ASP A 460 15.38 -12.22 -7.76
C ASP A 460 15.45 -11.05 -8.76
N SER A 461 14.37 -10.82 -9.51
CA SER A 461 14.26 -9.76 -10.51
C SER A 461 14.40 -8.35 -9.95
N MET A 462 14.21 -8.16 -8.63
CA MET A 462 14.45 -6.90 -7.93
C MET A 462 15.64 -6.95 -6.96
N ASN A 463 16.22 -8.14 -6.73
CA ASN A 463 17.17 -8.44 -5.65
C ASN A 463 16.55 -8.15 -4.26
N TYR A 464 15.32 -8.63 -4.04
CA TYR A 464 14.57 -8.46 -2.79
C TYR A 464 14.55 -9.79 -2.05
N HIS A 465 15.23 -9.90 -0.91
CA HIS A 465 15.45 -11.16 -0.20
C HIS A 465 15.25 -10.96 1.30
N HIS A 466 14.00 -11.08 1.75
CA HIS A 466 13.60 -10.68 3.10
C HIS A 466 12.85 -11.79 3.84
N PHE A 467 13.12 -11.89 5.14
CA PHE A 467 12.34 -12.71 6.08
C PHE A 467 11.41 -11.81 6.88
N TYR A 468 10.21 -12.31 7.16
CA TYR A 468 9.22 -11.64 8.01
C TYR A 468 8.64 -12.62 9.04
N ASP A 469 8.61 -12.17 10.28
CA ASP A 469 7.82 -12.79 11.34
C ASP A 469 6.37 -12.27 11.20
N ILE A 470 5.40 -13.18 11.26
CA ILE A 470 3.96 -12.92 11.05
C ILE A 470 3.14 -13.82 11.99
N GLN A 471 1.87 -13.47 12.21
CA GLN A 471 0.99 -14.24 13.08
C GLN A 471 -0.38 -14.50 12.43
N PHE A 472 -0.82 -15.75 12.40
CA PHE A 472 -2.17 -16.11 11.94
C PHE A 472 -3.14 -16.06 13.12
N ALA A 473 -4.22 -15.29 12.97
CA ALA A 473 -5.35 -15.27 13.89
C ALA A 473 -6.55 -15.94 13.21
N PHE A 474 -6.98 -17.08 13.76
CA PHE A 474 -8.14 -17.83 13.27
C PHE A 474 -9.44 -17.27 13.87
N ASP A 475 -10.52 -17.35 13.10
CA ASP A 475 -11.85 -16.88 13.48
C ASP A 475 -12.73 -18.11 13.80
N ASN A 476 -12.75 -18.51 15.08
CA ASN A 476 -13.46 -19.72 15.51
C ASN A 476 -14.98 -19.65 15.30
N ASP A 477 -15.56 -18.45 15.34
CA ASP A 477 -17.00 -18.23 15.09
C ASP A 477 -17.35 -18.44 13.60
N SER A 478 -16.37 -18.35 12.71
CA SER A 478 -16.53 -18.57 11.26
C SER A 478 -16.45 -20.04 10.82
N ILE A 479 -16.23 -20.98 11.75
CA ILE A 479 -16.08 -22.41 11.42
C ILE A 479 -17.43 -22.97 10.94
N GLN A 480 -17.47 -23.47 9.70
CA GLN A 480 -18.66 -24.05 9.08
C GLN A 480 -18.29 -25.40 8.42
N PRO A 481 -19.13 -26.45 8.50
CA PRO A 481 -18.85 -27.73 7.84
C PRO A 481 -18.79 -27.57 6.32
N LEU A 482 -17.91 -28.33 5.67
CA LEU A 482 -17.91 -28.48 4.21
C LEU A 482 -18.79 -29.67 3.84
N ASP A 483 -19.79 -29.46 2.98
CA ASP A 483 -20.68 -30.52 2.50
C ASP A 483 -19.91 -31.51 1.61
N ASN A 484 -19.55 -32.67 2.16
CA ASN A 484 -18.92 -33.77 1.43
C ASN A 484 -19.89 -34.42 0.43
N GLN A 485 -20.08 -33.78 -0.73
CA GLN A 485 -20.71 -34.42 -1.88
C GLN A 485 -19.78 -35.46 -2.52
N GLY A 486 -19.84 -36.68 -1.99
CA GLY A 486 -19.40 -37.89 -2.66
C GLY A 486 -17.97 -38.32 -2.35
N GLU A 487 -17.83 -39.15 -1.31
CA GLU A 487 -16.95 -40.32 -1.46
C GLU A 487 -17.43 -41.10 -2.69
N ASN A 488 -16.57 -41.25 -3.70
CA ASN A 488 -16.89 -42.04 -4.89
C ASN A 488 -15.65 -42.77 -5.39
N ASP A 489 -15.21 -43.74 -4.59
CA ASP A 489 -14.26 -44.76 -5.03
C ASP A 489 -14.83 -45.49 -6.25
N ASN A 490 -14.24 -45.27 -7.43
CA ASN A 490 -14.20 -46.32 -8.45
C ASN A 490 -13.04 -46.19 -9.44
N GLN A 491 -12.65 -47.34 -9.97
CA GLN A 491 -11.46 -47.49 -10.81
C GLN A 491 -11.79 -47.52 -12.30
N GLY A 492 -11.00 -46.78 -13.08
CA GLY A 492 -10.69 -47.11 -14.48
C GLY A 492 -11.79 -46.93 -15.53
N GLY A 493 -11.52 -47.40 -16.75
CA GLY A 493 -12.47 -47.43 -17.86
C GLY A 493 -12.33 -46.29 -18.88
N ASN A 494 -11.27 -46.32 -19.69
CA ASN A 494 -11.24 -45.61 -20.97
C ASN A 494 -12.20 -46.29 -21.95
N ASP A 495 -13.05 -45.54 -22.67
CA ASP A 495 -13.26 -45.66 -24.13
C ASP A 495 -14.38 -44.72 -24.65
N ASN A 496 -14.69 -44.80 -25.95
CA ASN A 496 -15.16 -43.72 -26.81
C ASN A 496 -16.43 -44.10 -27.62
N GLN A 497 -16.99 -43.12 -28.35
CA GLN A 497 -18.15 -43.19 -29.26
C GLN A 497 -19.52 -43.26 -28.52
N GLY A 498 -20.54 -42.46 -28.85
CA GLY A 498 -20.97 -41.98 -30.15
C GLY A 498 -22.35 -42.57 -30.45
N GLY A 499 -23.38 -41.73 -30.57
CA GLY A 499 -24.76 -42.18 -30.78
C GLY A 499 -25.72 -41.00 -30.92
N ASN A 500 -26.08 -40.68 -32.16
CA ASN A 500 -27.10 -39.70 -32.50
C ASN A 500 -28.43 -40.43 -32.77
N ASP A 501 -29.57 -39.85 -32.41
CA ASP A 501 -30.77 -39.69 -33.27
C ASP A 501 -31.99 -39.16 -32.47
N ASN A 502 -33.09 -38.90 -33.18
CA ASN A 502 -34.14 -37.95 -32.80
C ASN A 502 -35.53 -38.48 -33.21
N GLN A 503 -36.60 -37.77 -32.81
CA GLN A 503 -38.03 -38.07 -33.04
C GLN A 503 -38.56 -39.25 -32.18
N GLY A 504 -39.80 -39.27 -31.73
CA GLY A 504 -40.93 -38.33 -31.88
C GLY A 504 -42.26 -39.07 -31.72
N GLY A 505 -43.34 -38.38 -31.36
CA GLY A 505 -44.67 -39.01 -31.25
C GLY A 505 -45.58 -38.35 -30.22
N ASN A 506 -46.70 -37.81 -30.69
CA ASN A 506 -47.83 -37.37 -29.88
C ASN A 506 -48.76 -38.57 -29.62
N ASP A 507 -49.51 -38.57 -28.52
CA ASP A 507 -50.98 -38.44 -28.62
C ASP A 507 -51.65 -38.23 -27.24
N ASN A 508 -52.97 -38.07 -27.25
CA ASN A 508 -53.72 -37.23 -26.31
C ASN A 508 -54.76 -38.03 -25.46
N GLN A 509 -55.43 -37.32 -24.55
CA GLN A 509 -56.45 -37.76 -23.57
C GLN A 509 -55.88 -38.38 -22.27
N GLY A 510 -56.48 -38.16 -21.09
CA GLY A 510 -57.60 -37.25 -20.80
C GLY A 510 -58.39 -37.69 -19.57
N GLY A 511 -58.41 -36.87 -18.52
CA GLY A 511 -59.18 -37.15 -17.30
C GLY A 511 -58.92 -36.11 -16.22
N ASN A 512 -59.97 -35.53 -15.66
CA ASN A 512 -59.89 -34.51 -14.61
C ASN A 512 -60.51 -35.08 -13.33
N ASN A 513 -59.74 -35.12 -12.23
CA ASN A 513 -60.24 -35.32 -10.87
C ASN A 513 -59.13 -34.95 -9.88
N ASN A 514 -59.31 -33.87 -9.12
CA ASN A 514 -58.30 -33.38 -8.19
C ASN A 514 -58.47 -34.01 -6.79
N GLN A 515 -57.74 -35.08 -6.52
CA GLN A 515 -57.48 -35.57 -5.15
C GLN A 515 -56.00 -35.94 -5.00
N GLY A 516 -55.41 -35.40 -3.94
CA GLY A 516 -53.98 -35.35 -3.65
C GLY A 516 -53.74 -34.02 -2.93
N GLY A 517 -52.94 -33.93 -1.89
CA GLY A 517 -51.91 -34.85 -1.40
C GLY A 517 -50.83 -33.92 -0.86
N ASN A 518 -50.64 -33.88 0.46
CA ASN A 518 -49.98 -32.74 1.11
C ASN A 518 -48.44 -32.84 1.06
N ASP A 519 -47.89 -32.88 -0.16
CA ASP A 519 -46.46 -32.80 -0.42
C ASP A 519 -46.04 -31.32 -0.48
N SER A 520 -45.49 -30.82 0.63
CA SER A 520 -44.86 -29.51 0.68
C SER A 520 -43.51 -29.54 -0.06
N GLN A 521 -43.56 -29.44 -1.39
CA GLN A 521 -42.43 -28.93 -2.16
C GLN A 521 -42.24 -27.46 -1.81
N ASP A 522 -41.03 -27.05 -1.40
CA ASP A 522 -40.67 -25.63 -1.24
C ASP A 522 -40.58 -24.94 -2.61
N GLY A 523 -41.75 -24.63 -3.15
CA GLY A 523 -41.91 -24.03 -4.46
C GLY A 523 -41.47 -22.57 -4.48
N ASN A 524 -40.45 -22.27 -5.30
CA ASN A 524 -40.07 -20.93 -5.70
C ASN A 524 -41.24 -20.21 -6.39
N THR A 525 -42.13 -19.62 -5.59
CA THR A 525 -43.34 -18.94 -6.05
C THR A 525 -42.97 -17.53 -6.49
N ALA A 526 -43.11 -17.24 -7.77
CA ALA A 526 -42.77 -15.93 -8.33
C ALA A 526 -43.63 -14.82 -7.69
N ILE A 527 -43.00 -13.92 -6.94
CA ILE A 527 -43.63 -12.76 -6.31
C ILE A 527 -43.72 -11.65 -7.36
N ASP A 528 -44.92 -11.14 -7.64
CA ASP A 528 -45.08 -9.94 -8.48
C ASP A 528 -44.65 -8.69 -7.69
N PRO A 529 -43.56 -7.98 -8.10
CA PRO A 529 -43.08 -6.79 -7.40
C PRO A 529 -44.01 -5.57 -7.51
N ASN A 530 -45.10 -5.68 -8.27
CA ASN A 530 -46.11 -4.63 -8.44
C ASN A 530 -47.36 -4.87 -7.58
N ALA A 531 -47.58 -6.11 -7.12
CA ALA A 531 -48.79 -6.55 -6.42
C ALA A 531 -48.46 -7.31 -5.11
N LEU A 532 -47.58 -6.72 -4.31
CA LEU A 532 -47.21 -7.25 -3.00
C LEU A 532 -48.42 -7.26 -2.05
N LYS A 533 -48.52 -8.32 -1.24
CA LYS A 533 -49.50 -8.43 -0.15
C LYS A 533 -48.89 -7.88 1.13
N ASP A 534 -49.73 -7.65 2.14
CA ASP A 534 -49.25 -7.35 3.50
C ASP A 534 -48.40 -8.51 4.04
N GLY A 535 -47.26 -8.17 4.64
CA GLY A 535 -46.21 -9.11 5.05
C GLY A 535 -44.81 -8.49 5.04
N GLU A 536 -43.79 -9.32 5.30
CA GLU A 536 -42.38 -8.90 5.26
C GLU A 536 -41.60 -9.61 4.17
N TYR A 537 -40.70 -8.86 3.54
CA TYR A 537 -39.93 -9.26 2.38
C TYR A 537 -38.48 -8.75 2.54
N SER A 538 -37.51 -9.46 2.00
CA SER A 538 -36.19 -8.88 1.74
C SER A 538 -36.23 -8.13 0.41
N ILE A 539 -35.58 -6.96 0.36
CA ILE A 539 -35.43 -6.17 -0.87
C ILE A 539 -34.00 -5.67 -1.02
N GLY A 540 -33.41 -5.89 -2.19
CA GLY A 540 -32.15 -5.32 -2.59
C GLY A 540 -32.30 -3.86 -3.00
N PHE A 541 -31.28 -3.04 -2.73
CA PHE A 541 -31.23 -1.65 -3.16
C PHE A 541 -29.81 -1.20 -3.53
N LYS A 542 -29.71 -0.02 -4.14
CA LYS A 542 -28.48 0.72 -4.36
C LYS A 542 -28.66 2.14 -3.85
N VAL A 543 -27.66 2.66 -3.14
CA VAL A 543 -27.60 4.08 -2.78
C VAL A 543 -26.78 4.80 -3.84
N LEU A 544 -27.37 5.80 -4.47
CA LEU A 544 -26.85 6.56 -5.59
C LEU A 544 -26.56 8.01 -5.17
N LYS A 545 -25.70 8.70 -5.91
CA LYS A 545 -25.47 10.14 -5.72
C LYS A 545 -26.66 10.92 -6.28
N ASP A 546 -27.03 12.03 -5.65
CA ASP A 546 -28.16 12.87 -6.06
C ASP A 546 -28.28 13.05 -7.58
N LYS A 547 -29.47 12.75 -8.12
CA LYS A 547 -29.84 12.88 -9.55
C LYS A 547 -28.91 12.11 -10.53
N THR A 548 -28.24 11.04 -10.10
CA THR A 548 -27.38 10.19 -10.96
C THR A 548 -27.73 8.70 -10.86
N GLU A 549 -27.15 7.90 -11.76
CA GLU A 549 -27.05 6.43 -11.63
C GLU A 549 -25.73 5.95 -10.99
N GLU A 550 -24.88 6.87 -10.51
CA GLU A 550 -23.61 6.53 -9.88
C GLU A 550 -23.83 6.06 -8.44
N ILE A 551 -23.25 4.93 -8.05
CA ILE A 551 -23.25 4.46 -6.66
C ILE A 551 -22.58 5.51 -5.76
N SER A 552 -23.29 5.89 -4.69
CA SER A 552 -22.79 6.79 -3.65
C SER A 552 -21.85 6.05 -2.71
N MET A 553 -20.89 6.76 -2.13
CA MET A 553 -20.09 6.24 -1.01
C MET A 553 -20.98 5.82 0.17
N MET A 554 -22.17 6.41 0.32
CA MET A 554 -23.17 5.96 1.30
C MET A 554 -23.55 4.48 1.16
N ASN A 555 -23.41 3.88 -0.04
CA ASN A 555 -23.70 2.46 -0.28
C ASN A 555 -22.74 1.52 0.48
N THR A 556 -21.57 1.96 0.92
CA THR A 556 -20.70 1.16 1.80
C THR A 556 -21.09 1.27 3.28
N TYR A 557 -21.97 2.22 3.62
CA TYR A 557 -22.47 2.46 4.97
C TYR A 557 -23.92 1.95 5.17
N THR A 558 -24.47 1.23 4.20
CA THR A 558 -25.80 0.61 4.23
C THR A 558 -25.72 -0.89 3.97
N LYS A 559 -26.26 -1.73 4.87
CA LYS A 559 -26.37 -3.18 4.62
C LYS A 559 -27.51 -3.49 3.67
N ASN A 560 -27.26 -4.41 2.74
CA ASN A 560 -28.11 -4.81 1.63
C ASN A 560 -28.17 -6.36 1.61
N PRO A 561 -29.33 -7.02 1.50
CA PRO A 561 -30.69 -6.46 1.38
C PRO A 561 -31.18 -5.76 2.65
N GLY A 562 -32.19 -4.90 2.46
CA GLY A 562 -33.05 -4.38 3.53
C GLY A 562 -34.32 -5.21 3.69
N VAL A 563 -35.17 -4.85 4.66
CA VAL A 563 -36.48 -5.46 4.90
C VAL A 563 -37.57 -4.50 4.43
N LEU A 564 -38.38 -4.94 3.47
CA LEU A 564 -39.60 -4.31 3.03
C LEU A 564 -40.79 -4.90 3.80
N LYS A 565 -41.42 -4.07 4.63
CA LYS A 565 -42.68 -4.36 5.30
C LYS A 565 -43.83 -3.72 4.51
N VAL A 566 -44.80 -4.53 4.11
CA VAL A 566 -46.05 -4.06 3.50
C VAL A 566 -47.16 -4.20 4.53
N LYS A 567 -47.90 -3.11 4.78
CA LYS A 567 -49.04 -3.10 5.69
C LYS A 567 -50.06 -2.04 5.26
N ASP A 568 -51.35 -2.41 5.23
CA ASP A 568 -52.46 -1.55 4.80
C ASP A 568 -52.20 -0.91 3.42
N GLY A 569 -51.51 -1.65 2.52
CA GLY A 569 -51.04 -1.18 1.21
C GLY A 569 -49.88 -0.17 1.24
N LYS A 570 -49.48 0.32 2.42
CA LYS A 570 -48.26 1.12 2.61
C LYS A 570 -47.02 0.24 2.58
N LYS A 571 -45.88 0.84 2.21
CA LYS A 571 -44.59 0.17 2.10
C LYS A 571 -43.60 0.90 2.99
N TYR A 572 -42.92 0.15 3.84
CA TYR A 572 -41.86 0.64 4.71
C TYR A 572 -40.61 -0.16 4.39
N VAL A 573 -39.49 0.49 4.11
CA VAL A 573 -38.20 -0.20 3.93
C VAL A 573 -37.29 0.18 5.08
N SER A 574 -36.79 -0.85 5.77
CA SER A 574 -35.80 -0.71 6.83
C SER A 574 -34.45 -1.32 6.43
N PHE A 575 -33.37 -0.69 6.87
CA PHE A 575 -32.01 -1.12 6.57
C PHE A 575 -31.04 -0.72 7.68
N THR A 576 -29.92 -1.45 7.78
CA THR A 576 -28.89 -1.16 8.78
C THR A 576 -27.88 -0.15 8.23
N LEU A 577 -27.70 0.96 8.96
CA LEU A 577 -26.58 1.88 8.82
C LEU A 577 -25.38 1.36 9.61
N THR A 578 -24.19 1.40 9.03
CA THR A 578 -22.89 1.12 9.69
C THR A 578 -22.08 2.40 9.86
N ASN A 579 -21.19 2.45 10.85
CA ASN A 579 -20.54 3.67 11.33
C ASN A 579 -21.61 4.70 11.77
N SER A 580 -22.61 4.21 12.51
CA SER A 580 -23.79 4.98 12.93
C SER A 580 -23.42 6.25 13.70
N SER A 581 -22.33 6.25 14.46
CA SER A 581 -21.81 7.40 15.20
C SER A 581 -21.46 8.58 14.30
N TRP A 582 -20.93 8.33 13.10
CA TRP A 582 -20.58 9.38 12.13
C TRP A 582 -21.82 9.93 11.42
N ILE A 583 -22.85 9.12 11.25
CA ILE A 583 -24.06 9.47 10.52
C ILE A 583 -25.04 10.14 11.47
N THR A 584 -24.83 11.42 11.78
CA THR A 584 -25.59 12.16 12.81
C THR A 584 -27.01 12.54 12.42
N LYS A 585 -27.31 12.65 11.12
CA LYS A 585 -28.68 12.87 10.61
C LYS A 585 -28.95 12.08 9.34
N PHE A 586 -30.17 11.57 9.19
CA PHE A 586 -30.62 10.87 7.99
C PHE A 586 -32.10 11.17 7.73
N GLU A 587 -32.37 11.93 6.68
CA GLU A 587 -33.70 12.39 6.27
C GLU A 587 -34.08 11.80 4.91
N PHE A 588 -35.37 11.57 4.66
CA PHE A 588 -35.89 11.14 3.37
C PHE A 588 -37.02 12.05 2.89
N GLU A 589 -37.19 12.16 1.57
CA GLU A 589 -38.29 12.93 0.99
C GLU A 589 -39.60 12.15 1.11
N LYS A 590 -40.61 12.80 1.68
CA LYS A 590 -41.99 12.31 1.83
C LYS A 590 -42.95 13.45 1.55
N ASN A 591 -43.89 13.26 0.62
CA ASN A 591 -44.84 14.31 0.19
C ASN A 591 -44.19 15.65 -0.24
N GLY A 592 -42.96 15.63 -0.79
CA GLY A 592 -42.24 16.83 -1.22
C GLY A 592 -41.49 17.59 -0.11
N ALA A 593 -41.37 17.02 1.08
CA ALA A 593 -40.58 17.56 2.19
C ALA A 593 -39.62 16.51 2.76
N PHE A 594 -38.47 16.95 3.26
CA PHE A 594 -37.54 16.05 3.97
C PHE A 594 -37.96 15.87 5.43
N VAL A 595 -37.96 14.61 5.89
CA VAL A 595 -38.27 14.21 7.27
C VAL A 595 -37.25 13.20 7.77
N ASP A 596 -36.88 13.26 9.06
CA ASP A 596 -35.97 12.29 9.68
C ASP A 596 -36.52 10.85 9.61
N ALA A 597 -35.65 9.88 9.31
CA ALA A 597 -36.01 8.47 9.27
C ALA A 597 -36.24 7.89 10.68
N GLN A 598 -37.22 6.99 10.81
CA GLN A 598 -37.54 6.37 12.10
C GLN A 598 -36.44 5.38 12.49
N VAL A 599 -35.86 5.52 13.68
CA VAL A 599 -34.89 4.55 14.19
C VAL A 599 -35.63 3.39 14.88
N LEU A 600 -35.50 2.17 14.35
CA LEU A 600 -36.11 0.97 14.91
C LEU A 600 -35.23 0.30 15.99
N GLY A 601 -33.91 0.51 15.95
CA GLY A 601 -32.98 -0.03 16.93
C GLY A 601 -31.56 0.47 16.73
N ILE A 602 -30.75 0.44 17.81
CA ILE A 602 -29.34 0.89 17.81
C ILE A 602 -28.50 -0.19 18.51
N ASN A 603 -27.42 -0.63 17.87
CA ASN A 603 -26.37 -1.43 18.50
C ASN A 603 -25.11 -0.58 18.63
N LYS A 604 -24.80 -0.16 19.87
CA LYS A 604 -23.64 0.71 20.16
C LYS A 604 -22.29 0.00 20.04
N GLU A 605 -22.25 -1.31 20.28
CA GLU A 605 -21.02 -2.11 20.30
C GLU A 605 -20.47 -2.33 18.89
N LYS A 606 -21.37 -2.51 17.91
CA LYS A 606 -21.04 -2.72 16.48
C LYS A 606 -21.11 -1.43 15.66
N ASP A 607 -21.34 -0.29 16.32
CA ASP A 607 -21.68 1.02 15.75
C ASP A 607 -22.68 0.96 14.57
N THR A 608 -23.84 0.37 14.80
CA THR A 608 -24.93 0.27 13.82
C THR A 608 -26.26 0.77 14.35
N ARG A 609 -27.14 1.17 13.43
CA ARG A 609 -28.57 1.36 13.72
C ARG A 609 -29.44 0.91 12.57
N VAL A 610 -30.67 0.47 12.87
CA VAL A 610 -31.70 0.20 11.87
C VAL A 610 -32.57 1.45 11.72
N VAL A 611 -32.69 1.95 10.51
CA VAL A 611 -33.60 3.04 10.14
C VAL A 611 -34.69 2.52 9.22
N GLU A 612 -35.87 3.16 9.26
CA GLU A 612 -37.04 2.85 8.43
C GLU A 612 -37.54 4.11 7.71
N VAL A 613 -37.93 3.94 6.45
CA VAL A 613 -38.47 4.99 5.57
C VAL A 613 -39.77 4.51 4.91
N GLU A 614 -40.75 5.41 4.77
CA GLU A 614 -42.03 5.12 4.09
C GLU A 614 -41.87 5.38 2.58
N ILE A 615 -42.23 4.41 1.73
CA ILE A 615 -42.03 4.44 0.28
C ILE A 615 -43.38 4.45 -0.46
N ASP A 616 -43.68 5.53 -1.17
CA ASP A 616 -44.87 5.59 -2.02
C ASP A 616 -44.78 4.57 -3.19
N ASP A 617 -43.67 4.62 -3.93
CA ASP A 617 -43.44 3.84 -5.16
C ASP A 617 -42.00 3.32 -5.25
N LEU A 618 -41.82 2.00 -5.08
CA LEU A 618 -40.53 1.30 -5.20
C LEU A 618 -39.91 1.37 -6.61
N SER A 619 -40.68 1.81 -7.61
CA SER A 619 -40.22 1.99 -8.99
C SER A 619 -39.55 3.36 -9.21
N LYS A 620 -39.67 4.27 -8.24
CA LYS A 620 -39.02 5.59 -8.23
C LYS A 620 -37.83 5.57 -7.27
N LYS A 621 -36.93 6.52 -7.48
CA LYS A 621 -35.84 6.77 -6.52
C LYS A 621 -36.38 7.56 -5.33
N LEU A 622 -36.05 7.13 -4.12
CA LEU A 622 -36.28 7.91 -2.92
C LEU A 622 -35.12 8.90 -2.74
N ASN A 623 -35.41 10.20 -2.80
CA ASN A 623 -34.43 11.22 -2.41
C ASN A 623 -34.22 11.18 -0.89
N ALA A 624 -32.97 11.28 -0.45
CA ALA A 624 -32.60 11.36 0.96
C ALA A 624 -31.43 12.33 1.17
N LYS A 625 -31.29 12.81 2.41
CA LYS A 625 -30.19 13.66 2.86
C LYS A 625 -29.53 13.00 4.04
N VAL A 626 -28.20 12.90 4.00
CA VAL A 626 -27.41 12.35 5.10
C VAL A 626 -26.42 13.39 5.60
N LYS A 627 -26.37 13.62 6.91
CA LYS A 627 -25.29 14.38 7.55
C LYS A 627 -24.26 13.41 8.09
N VAL A 628 -23.00 13.68 7.76
CA VAL A 628 -21.84 12.97 8.30
C VAL A 628 -21.01 13.99 9.09
N ASP A 629 -20.86 13.73 10.38
CA ASP A 629 -19.96 14.45 11.28
C ASP A 629 -18.87 13.49 11.79
N ILE A 630 -17.60 13.88 11.66
CA ILE A 630 -16.46 13.16 12.24
C ILE A 630 -15.59 14.21 12.92
N ASP A 631 -15.90 14.50 14.19
CA ASP A 631 -15.25 15.54 15.00
C ASP A 631 -13.72 15.39 15.03
N ALA A 632 -13.22 14.15 15.13
CA ALA A 632 -11.79 13.83 15.11
C ALA A 632 -11.07 14.18 13.79
N MET A 633 -11.82 14.48 12.72
CA MET A 633 -11.32 14.93 11.42
C MET A 633 -11.85 16.34 11.04
N ASN A 634 -12.59 17.01 11.93
CA ASN A 634 -13.32 18.27 11.67
C ASN A 634 -14.18 18.21 10.37
N TYR A 635 -14.73 17.05 10.08
CA TYR A 635 -15.43 16.75 8.83
C TYR A 635 -16.94 16.82 9.06
N HIS A 636 -17.59 17.85 8.54
CA HIS A 636 -19.00 18.19 8.85
C HIS A 636 -19.78 18.49 7.56
N HIS A 637 -20.32 17.45 6.93
CA HIS A 637 -20.89 17.56 5.58
C HIS A 637 -22.30 16.96 5.46
N PHE A 638 -23.11 17.60 4.62
CA PHE A 638 -24.39 17.07 4.16
C PHE A 638 -24.26 16.54 2.74
N TYR A 639 -24.90 15.40 2.46
CA TYR A 639 -24.94 14.78 1.15
C TYR A 639 -26.38 14.45 0.74
N ASP A 640 -26.75 14.92 -0.44
CA ASP A 640 -27.98 14.51 -1.12
C ASP A 640 -27.69 13.18 -1.84
N ILE A 641 -28.58 12.20 -1.66
CA ILE A 641 -28.45 10.82 -2.13
C ILE A 641 -29.80 10.29 -2.62
N GLN A 642 -29.78 9.19 -3.39
CA GLN A 642 -30.99 8.56 -3.93
C GLN A 642 -30.97 7.05 -3.73
N PHE A 643 -32.00 6.47 -3.12
CA PHE A 643 -32.15 5.01 -3.04
C PHE A 643 -32.91 4.51 -4.28
N ALA A 644 -32.32 3.58 -5.02
CA ALA A 644 -32.99 2.82 -6.08
C ALA A 644 -33.22 1.39 -5.58
N PHE A 645 -34.49 0.98 -5.48
CA PHE A 645 -34.89 -0.33 -5.00
C PHE A 645 -35.00 -1.33 -6.15
N ASP A 646 -34.38 -2.50 -6.01
CA ASP A 646 -34.45 -3.57 -7.01
C ASP A 646 -35.71 -4.40 -6.77
N LYS A 647 -36.79 -4.03 -7.48
CA LYS A 647 -38.05 -4.76 -7.49
C LYS A 647 -37.90 -6.23 -7.90
N GLY A 648 -36.93 -6.58 -8.75
CA GLY A 648 -36.67 -7.97 -9.16
C GLY A 648 -36.02 -8.84 -8.08
N SER A 649 -35.46 -8.22 -7.04
CA SER A 649 -34.78 -8.91 -5.93
C SER A 649 -35.70 -9.31 -4.77
N ILE A 650 -36.99 -8.96 -4.82
CA ILE A 650 -37.93 -9.14 -3.70
C ILE A 650 -38.17 -10.62 -3.41
N LYS A 651 -37.95 -11.03 -2.16
CA LYS A 651 -38.23 -12.39 -1.66
C LYS A 651 -39.00 -12.33 -0.35
N ALA A 652 -40.03 -13.16 -0.19
CA ALA A 652 -40.79 -13.23 1.05
C ALA A 652 -39.88 -13.68 2.21
N LEU A 653 -39.98 -13.01 3.35
CA LEU A 653 -39.47 -13.52 4.62
C LEU A 653 -40.57 -14.38 5.22
N GLY A 654 -40.28 -15.64 5.51
CA GLY A 654 -41.29 -16.61 5.90
C GLY A 654 -41.96 -16.24 7.23
N ASN A 655 -43.26 -15.94 7.18
CA ASN A 655 -44.06 -15.72 8.38
C ASN A 655 -44.14 -17.00 9.23
N GLN A 656 -43.28 -17.14 10.23
CA GLN A 656 -43.64 -17.94 11.40
C GLN A 656 -44.82 -17.25 12.10
N GLY A 657 -45.91 -17.98 12.30
CA GLY A 657 -47.14 -17.42 12.86
C GLY A 657 -46.99 -16.98 14.31
N GLY A 658 -47.21 -15.68 14.55
CA GLY A 658 -47.38 -15.10 15.88
C GLY A 658 -48.72 -14.35 15.93
N ASP A 659 -49.76 -15.02 16.40
CA ASP A 659 -51.13 -14.50 16.40
C ASP A 659 -51.32 -13.42 17.49
N THR A 660 -51.95 -12.29 17.16
CA THR A 660 -53.09 -11.77 17.94
C THR A 660 -53.80 -10.57 17.28
N ASN A 661 -55.12 -10.70 17.22
CA ASN A 661 -56.13 -9.64 17.33
C ASN A 661 -56.42 -8.70 16.14
N GLN A 662 -57.33 -9.20 15.30
CA GLN A 662 -58.72 -8.71 15.14
C GLN A 662 -59.10 -7.68 14.05
N ASP A 663 -60.28 -7.98 13.47
CA ASP A 663 -61.32 -7.16 12.82
C ASP A 663 -60.95 -6.30 11.58
N GLY A 664 -61.65 -6.38 10.43
CA GLY A 664 -62.74 -7.28 10.02
C GLY A 664 -63.58 -6.73 8.84
N ASN A 665 -64.15 -7.61 7.98
CA ASN A 665 -64.96 -7.33 6.77
C ASN A 665 -64.25 -6.55 5.61
N GLY A 666 -64.60 -6.73 4.33
CA GLY A 666 -65.48 -7.74 3.71
C GLY A 666 -65.93 -7.38 2.27
N ASN A 667 -66.04 -8.38 1.39
CA ASN A 667 -66.57 -8.35 -0.01
C ASN A 667 -65.80 -7.52 -1.08
N GLN A 668 -66.00 -7.69 -2.41
CA GLN A 668 -66.24 -8.86 -3.31
C GLN A 668 -66.29 -8.35 -4.79
N VAL A 669 -66.11 -9.24 -5.79
CA VAL A 669 -66.33 -9.03 -7.26
C VAL A 669 -65.20 -8.19 -7.91
N GLY A 670 -64.66 -8.45 -9.12
CA GLY A 670 -65.07 -9.21 -10.32
C GLY A 670 -65.20 -8.23 -11.51
N SER A 671 -64.92 -8.53 -12.79
CA SER A 671 -64.64 -9.78 -13.53
C SER A 671 -63.82 -9.45 -14.81
N ASP A 672 -63.31 -10.47 -15.52
CA ASP A 672 -63.09 -10.65 -17.00
C ASP A 672 -63.00 -9.42 -17.96
N ASN A 673 -62.29 -9.45 -19.11
CA ASN A 673 -62.14 -10.54 -20.09
C ASN A 673 -61.05 -10.30 -21.19
N GLN A 674 -60.86 -11.31 -22.04
CA GLN A 674 -60.02 -11.48 -23.26
C GLN A 674 -59.77 -10.29 -24.24
N GLY A 675 -58.71 -10.38 -25.06
CA GLY A 675 -58.83 -10.07 -26.52
C GLY A 675 -57.62 -9.64 -27.38
N GLY A 676 -57.00 -10.59 -28.13
CA GLY A 676 -56.77 -10.48 -29.59
C GLY A 676 -55.73 -9.51 -30.23
N SER A 677 -54.78 -10.07 -31.01
CA SER A 677 -53.74 -9.38 -31.81
C SER A 677 -54.17 -8.90 -33.22
N ASN A 678 -53.61 -7.78 -33.75
CA ASN A 678 -52.83 -7.72 -35.04
C ASN A 678 -52.61 -6.31 -35.70
N ASN A 679 -51.35 -6.07 -36.13
CA ASN A 679 -50.79 -5.37 -37.31
C ASN A 679 -51.13 -3.91 -37.80
N GLN A 680 -50.01 -3.20 -38.12
CA GLN A 680 -49.76 -2.24 -39.25
C GLN A 680 -50.50 -0.87 -39.29
N ASP A 681 -49.91 0.30 -39.61
CA ASP A 681 -48.69 0.69 -40.34
C ASP A 681 -48.36 2.21 -40.17
N GLY A 682 -47.09 2.59 -40.42
CA GLY A 682 -46.58 3.89 -40.91
C GLY A 682 -47.11 5.27 -40.44
N THR A 683 -46.28 6.01 -39.69
CA THR A 683 -45.87 7.40 -40.06
C THR A 683 -44.61 7.85 -39.31
N ASN A 684 -43.69 8.55 -39.99
CA ASN A 684 -42.38 8.92 -39.44
C ASN A 684 -42.42 10.16 -38.52
N ASN A 685 -41.62 10.12 -37.46
CA ASN A 685 -41.11 11.34 -36.81
C ASN A 685 -39.67 11.11 -36.32
N LEU A 686 -38.75 12.03 -36.64
CA LEU A 686 -37.31 11.84 -36.43
C LEU A 686 -36.84 12.48 -35.12
N ASN A 687 -36.67 11.69 -34.06
CA ASN A 687 -35.67 11.91 -33.01
C ASN A 687 -35.50 10.71 -32.04
N GLU A 688 -35.48 9.48 -32.58
CA GLU A 688 -35.06 8.31 -31.80
C GLU A 688 -33.52 8.20 -31.84
N ASN A 689 -32.88 8.32 -30.67
CA ASN A 689 -31.51 7.85 -30.52
C ASN A 689 -31.56 6.32 -30.53
N PRO A 690 -31.00 5.62 -31.55
CA PRO A 690 -31.27 4.21 -31.75
C PRO A 690 -30.71 3.40 -30.58
N THR A 691 -31.58 2.67 -29.86
CA THR A 691 -31.17 1.72 -28.83
C THR A 691 -30.45 0.55 -29.48
N VAL A 692 -29.12 0.64 -29.54
CA VAL A 692 -28.26 -0.39 -30.12
C VAL A 692 -28.31 -1.64 -29.23
N ASP A 693 -28.85 -2.74 -29.74
CA ASP A 693 -28.79 -4.04 -29.05
C ASP A 693 -27.32 -4.52 -29.02
N PRO A 694 -26.67 -4.61 -27.85
CA PRO A 694 -25.25 -4.97 -27.77
C PRO A 694 -24.97 -6.44 -28.11
N LYS A 695 -26.00 -7.30 -28.17
CA LYS A 695 -25.91 -8.70 -28.59
C LYS A 695 -26.09 -8.86 -30.10
N ASN A 696 -26.92 -8.02 -30.72
CA ASN A 696 -27.30 -8.10 -32.14
C ASN A 696 -26.85 -6.86 -32.94
N LEU A 697 -25.58 -6.49 -32.79
CA LEU A 697 -24.97 -5.39 -33.54
C LEU A 697 -25.03 -5.65 -35.05
N LYS A 698 -25.48 -4.66 -35.81
CA LYS A 698 -25.42 -4.67 -37.29
C LYS A 698 -24.05 -4.20 -37.75
N ASP A 699 -23.69 -4.52 -38.99
CA ASP A 699 -22.50 -3.95 -39.63
C ASP A 699 -22.57 -2.41 -39.66
N GLY A 700 -21.49 -1.76 -39.22
CA GLY A 700 -21.46 -0.31 -38.98
C GLY A 700 -20.30 0.14 -38.10
N GLN A 701 -20.32 1.41 -37.69
CA GLN A 701 -19.41 1.97 -36.70
C GLN A 701 -20.17 2.53 -35.50
N TYR A 702 -19.56 2.35 -34.34
CA TYR A 702 -20.10 2.67 -33.03
C TYR A 702 -18.98 3.23 -32.15
N ASP A 703 -19.34 3.95 -31.09
CA ASP A 703 -18.45 4.19 -29.95
C ASP A 703 -18.78 3.17 -28.85
N ILE A 704 -17.76 2.67 -28.15
CA ILE A 704 -17.91 1.76 -27.00
C ILE A 704 -17.06 2.25 -25.83
N ALA A 705 -17.69 2.45 -24.67
CA ALA A 705 -16.94 2.71 -23.45
C ALA A 705 -16.23 1.45 -22.96
N PHE A 706 -15.08 1.62 -22.31
CA PHE A 706 -14.30 0.53 -21.73
C PHE A 706 -13.43 1.02 -20.57
N LYS A 707 -12.89 0.07 -19.81
CA LYS A 707 -11.86 0.26 -18.77
C LYS A 707 -10.73 -0.74 -18.97
N VAL A 708 -9.54 -0.40 -18.50
CA VAL A 708 -8.40 -1.33 -18.42
C VAL A 708 -8.16 -1.68 -16.96
N LEU A 709 -8.23 -2.97 -16.64
CA LEU A 709 -8.11 -3.55 -15.30
C LEU A 709 -6.75 -4.23 -15.13
N LYS A 710 -6.29 -4.40 -13.88
CA LYS A 710 -5.12 -5.23 -13.57
C LYS A 710 -5.49 -6.69 -13.85
N ASP A 711 -4.54 -7.49 -14.35
CA ASP A 711 -4.80 -8.88 -14.74
C ASP A 711 -5.56 -9.68 -13.67
N LYS A 712 -6.63 -10.38 -14.09
CA LYS A 712 -7.50 -11.21 -13.25
C LYS A 712 -8.16 -10.52 -12.05
N THR A 713 -8.30 -9.19 -12.04
CA THR A 713 -8.98 -8.43 -10.98
C THR A 713 -10.16 -7.58 -11.49
N GLU A 714 -10.91 -6.96 -10.56
CA GLU A 714 -11.82 -5.84 -10.84
C GLU A 714 -11.16 -4.46 -10.57
N GLU A 715 -9.87 -4.41 -10.25
CA GLU A 715 -9.16 -3.15 -9.99
C GLU A 715 -8.73 -2.47 -11.28
N ILE A 716 -8.88 -1.15 -11.35
CA ILE A 716 -8.43 -0.34 -12.49
C ILE A 716 -6.88 -0.38 -12.57
N SER A 717 -6.36 -0.71 -13.75
CA SER A 717 -4.92 -0.67 -14.03
C SER A 717 -4.43 0.76 -14.22
N MET A 718 -3.16 1.01 -13.89
CA MET A 718 -2.47 2.25 -14.25
C MET A 718 -2.55 2.52 -15.76
N MET A 719 -2.57 1.47 -16.59
CA MET A 719 -2.75 1.56 -18.04
C MET A 719 -4.06 2.27 -18.44
N ASN A 720 -5.09 2.29 -17.60
CA ASN A 720 -6.32 3.05 -17.84
C ASN A 720 -6.09 4.57 -17.93
N GLN A 721 -5.01 5.09 -17.33
CA GLN A 721 -4.61 6.49 -17.48
C GLN A 721 -3.98 6.80 -18.85
N TYR A 722 -3.45 5.77 -19.54
CA TYR A 722 -2.74 5.88 -20.82
C TYR A 722 -3.60 5.53 -22.04
N VAL A 723 -4.92 5.37 -21.85
CA VAL A 723 -5.90 5.14 -22.93
C VAL A 723 -6.98 6.23 -22.94
N VAL A 724 -7.69 6.40 -24.06
CA VAL A 724 -8.87 7.27 -24.17
C VAL A 724 -10.12 6.41 -24.35
N SER A 725 -11.16 6.71 -23.58
CA SER A 725 -12.46 6.01 -23.58
C SER A 725 -13.56 7.04 -23.86
N PRO A 726 -14.51 6.78 -24.78
CA PRO A 726 -14.74 5.54 -25.52
C PRO A 726 -13.69 5.24 -26.61
N ALA A 727 -13.64 3.98 -27.02
CA ALA A 727 -12.97 3.52 -28.24
C ALA A 727 -13.97 3.41 -29.40
N ARG A 728 -13.51 3.35 -30.64
CA ARG A 728 -14.38 3.13 -31.81
C ARG A 728 -14.49 1.64 -32.12
N LEU A 729 -15.71 1.12 -32.09
CA LEU A 729 -16.05 -0.24 -32.51
C LEU A 729 -16.52 -0.22 -33.98
N THR A 730 -15.91 -1.03 -34.82
CA THR A 730 -16.40 -1.34 -36.18
C THR A 730 -16.89 -2.77 -36.21
N VAL A 731 -18.14 -2.96 -36.63
CA VAL A 731 -18.71 -4.29 -36.88
C VAL A 731 -18.77 -4.48 -38.40
N LYS A 732 -18.23 -5.60 -38.89
CA LYS A 732 -18.24 -5.95 -40.31
C LYS A 732 -18.23 -7.46 -40.51
N ASP A 733 -19.11 -7.99 -41.35
CA ASP A 733 -19.26 -9.41 -41.63
C ASP A 733 -19.41 -10.24 -40.32
N GLY A 734 -20.09 -9.65 -39.32
CA GLY A 734 -20.24 -10.20 -37.96
C GLY A 734 -18.99 -10.13 -37.07
N LYS A 735 -17.83 -9.72 -37.60
CA LYS A 735 -16.58 -9.51 -36.83
C LYS A 735 -16.55 -8.13 -36.20
N LYS A 736 -15.89 -8.03 -35.05
CA LYS A 736 -15.83 -6.82 -34.20
C LYS A 736 -14.39 -6.36 -34.08
N TYR A 737 -14.12 -5.13 -34.52
CA TYR A 737 -12.81 -4.50 -34.46
C TYR A 737 -12.85 -3.25 -33.60
N VAL A 738 -11.99 -3.16 -32.59
CA VAL A 738 -11.90 -2.02 -31.68
C VAL A 738 -10.66 -1.21 -32.03
N ALA A 739 -10.85 0.09 -32.29
CA ALA A 739 -9.79 1.07 -32.49
C ALA A 739 -9.71 1.98 -31.25
N MET A 740 -8.63 1.85 -30.49
CA MET A 740 -8.40 2.50 -29.19
C MET A 740 -7.22 3.47 -29.25
N THR A 741 -7.36 4.66 -28.68
CA THR A 741 -6.27 5.65 -28.61
C THR A 741 -5.40 5.41 -27.38
N LEU A 742 -4.10 5.26 -27.60
CA LEU A 742 -3.03 5.25 -26.60
C LEU A 742 -2.41 6.65 -26.46
N LYS A 743 -2.06 7.03 -25.23
CA LYS A 743 -1.30 8.24 -24.86
C LYS A 743 0.10 7.85 -24.38
N ASN A 744 1.05 8.76 -24.51
CA ASN A 744 2.49 8.51 -24.31
C ASN A 744 2.95 7.35 -25.20
N SER A 745 2.62 7.45 -26.49
CA SER A 745 2.91 6.45 -27.54
C SER A 745 4.36 5.98 -27.50
N GLU A 746 5.31 6.90 -27.31
CA GLU A 746 6.74 6.59 -27.24
C GLU A 746 7.13 5.67 -26.08
N TRP A 747 6.43 5.72 -24.94
CA TRP A 747 6.69 4.84 -23.81
C TRP A 747 6.10 3.44 -24.03
N ILE A 748 4.91 3.37 -24.63
CA ILE A 748 4.24 2.10 -24.91
C ILE A 748 4.84 1.51 -26.20
N THR A 749 5.98 0.86 -26.12
CA THR A 749 6.66 0.27 -27.29
C THR A 749 5.90 -0.89 -27.90
N LYS A 750 5.11 -1.63 -27.09
CA LYS A 750 4.31 -2.76 -27.57
C LYS A 750 2.92 -2.79 -26.93
N PHE A 751 1.91 -3.07 -27.74
CA PHE A 751 0.55 -3.34 -27.28
C PHE A 751 0.00 -4.54 -28.05
N GLN A 752 -0.35 -5.61 -27.33
CA GLN A 752 -0.87 -6.86 -27.87
C GLN A 752 -2.23 -7.18 -27.22
N THR A 753 -3.09 -7.88 -27.95
CA THR A 753 -4.34 -8.44 -27.40
C THR A 753 -4.43 -9.92 -27.68
N GLU A 754 -5.18 -10.64 -26.86
CA GLU A 754 -5.47 -12.05 -27.11
C GLU A 754 -6.31 -12.22 -28.39
N LYS A 755 -5.95 -13.25 -29.16
CA LYS A 755 -6.62 -13.68 -30.38
C LYS A 755 -6.44 -15.18 -30.54
N ASN A 756 -7.54 -15.93 -30.49
CA ASN A 756 -7.57 -17.38 -30.69
C ASN A 756 -6.61 -18.16 -29.74
N GLY A 757 -6.47 -17.73 -28.48
CA GLY A 757 -5.62 -18.37 -27.48
C GLY A 757 -4.13 -18.01 -27.54
N GLY A 758 -3.73 -17.03 -28.37
CA GLY A 758 -2.38 -16.46 -28.38
C GLY A 758 -2.43 -14.92 -28.41
N PHE A 759 -1.30 -14.25 -28.22
CA PHE A 759 -1.23 -12.79 -28.25
C PHE A 759 -0.73 -12.28 -29.60
N ALA A 760 -1.43 -11.29 -30.16
CA ALA A 760 -1.09 -10.63 -31.41
C ALA A 760 -0.90 -9.12 -31.22
N ASP A 761 0.10 -8.55 -31.88
CA ASP A 761 0.37 -7.11 -31.87
C ASP A 761 -0.83 -6.34 -32.47
N ALA A 762 -1.32 -5.34 -31.76
CA ALA A 762 -2.41 -4.51 -32.25
C ALA A 762 -1.92 -3.60 -33.39
N LYS A 763 -2.71 -3.52 -34.46
CA LYS A 763 -2.37 -2.82 -35.70
C LYS A 763 -2.46 -1.31 -35.48
N VAL A 764 -1.33 -0.60 -35.54
CA VAL A 764 -1.35 0.88 -35.57
C VAL A 764 -2.12 1.35 -36.81
N VAL A 765 -3.15 2.17 -36.62
CA VAL A 765 -3.99 2.73 -37.71
C VAL A 765 -3.81 4.23 -37.89
N SER A 766 -3.34 4.96 -36.88
CA SER A 766 -2.81 6.32 -36.98
C SER A 766 -1.86 6.63 -35.82
N GLU A 767 -0.98 7.61 -36.02
CA GLU A 767 -0.02 8.11 -35.01
C GLU A 767 0.01 9.64 -35.11
N ASP A 768 0.03 10.32 -33.96
CA ASP A 768 0.27 11.76 -33.85
C ASP A 768 1.42 12.02 -32.86
N LYS A 769 2.55 12.46 -33.43
CA LYS A 769 3.78 12.77 -32.69
C LYS A 769 3.74 14.14 -32.00
N ALA A 770 2.80 15.02 -32.35
CA ALA A 770 2.65 16.31 -31.69
C ALA A 770 1.95 16.19 -30.33
N THR A 771 1.03 15.23 -30.18
CA THR A 771 0.37 14.91 -28.89
C THR A 771 0.93 13.68 -28.19
N ASN A 772 1.93 13.00 -28.79
CA ASN A 772 2.46 11.71 -28.34
C ASN A 772 1.35 10.65 -28.16
N THR A 773 0.46 10.53 -29.15
CA THR A 773 -0.65 9.57 -29.17
C THR A 773 -0.61 8.67 -30.40
N ARG A 774 -1.25 7.50 -30.32
CA ARG A 774 -1.53 6.65 -31.50
C ARG A 774 -2.82 5.89 -31.33
N VAL A 775 -3.47 5.52 -32.43
CA VAL A 775 -4.64 4.65 -32.43
C VAL A 775 -4.24 3.24 -32.87
N VAL A 776 -4.58 2.24 -32.06
CA VAL A 776 -4.33 0.82 -32.32
C VAL A 776 -5.64 0.08 -32.54
N GLU A 777 -5.68 -0.82 -33.51
CA GLU A 777 -6.84 -1.59 -33.95
C GLU A 777 -6.61 -3.10 -33.69
N PHE A 778 -7.58 -3.76 -33.07
CA PHE A 778 -7.55 -5.19 -32.77
C PHE A 778 -8.94 -5.83 -32.88
N GLU A 779 -9.00 -7.17 -32.93
CA GLU A 779 -10.23 -7.94 -33.08
C GLU A 779 -10.72 -8.40 -31.70
N ALA A 780 -11.99 -8.14 -31.36
CA ALA A 780 -12.57 -8.39 -30.04
C ALA A 780 -13.82 -9.26 -30.16
N ASN A 781 -13.62 -10.59 -30.19
CA ASN A 781 -14.67 -11.57 -30.53
C ASN A 781 -15.92 -11.46 -29.64
N ASP A 782 -15.71 -11.32 -28.33
CA ASP A 782 -16.75 -11.00 -27.35
C ASP A 782 -16.47 -9.64 -26.70
N LEU A 783 -17.55 -8.93 -26.37
CA LEU A 783 -17.55 -7.63 -25.68
C LEU A 783 -18.10 -7.75 -24.25
N PHE A 784 -18.74 -8.87 -23.89
CA PHE A 784 -19.23 -9.14 -22.54
C PHE A 784 -18.14 -9.77 -21.66
N ALA A 785 -17.23 -10.55 -22.24
CA ALA A 785 -16.00 -11.01 -21.61
C ALA A 785 -14.93 -9.91 -21.50
N LYS A 786 -14.01 -10.07 -20.53
CA LYS A 786 -12.76 -9.30 -20.47
C LYS A 786 -11.79 -9.80 -21.53
N LEU A 787 -11.22 -8.90 -22.32
CA LEU A 787 -10.19 -9.23 -23.31
C LEU A 787 -8.80 -9.11 -22.66
N ASN A 788 -8.05 -10.20 -22.60
CA ASN A 788 -6.67 -10.18 -22.11
C ASN A 788 -5.78 -9.38 -23.08
N ALA A 789 -4.92 -8.53 -22.55
CA ALA A 789 -3.99 -7.70 -23.29
C ALA A 789 -2.62 -7.66 -22.61
N LYS A 790 -1.59 -7.38 -23.39
CA LYS A 790 -0.18 -7.40 -23.00
C LYS A 790 0.50 -6.12 -23.47
N VAL A 791 1.14 -5.40 -22.55
CA VAL A 791 1.67 -4.05 -22.77
C VAL A 791 3.13 -3.99 -22.36
N GLN A 792 3.99 -3.61 -23.30
CA GLN A 792 5.39 -3.28 -23.00
C GLN A 792 5.52 -1.76 -22.84
N VAL A 793 6.17 -1.35 -21.75
CA VAL A 793 6.45 0.04 -21.42
C VAL A 793 7.95 0.17 -21.24
N ASP A 794 8.61 0.85 -22.19
CA ASP A 794 10.04 1.17 -22.15
C ASP A 794 10.22 2.68 -22.02
N ILE A 795 11.05 3.10 -21.06
CA ILE A 795 11.41 4.51 -20.85
C ILE A 795 12.91 4.57 -20.59
N ASP A 796 13.68 4.61 -21.69
CA ASP A 796 15.16 4.58 -21.72
C ASP A 796 15.79 5.59 -20.73
N SER A 797 15.23 6.80 -20.62
CA SER A 797 15.73 7.87 -19.75
C SER A 797 15.65 7.55 -18.25
N MET A 798 14.89 6.53 -17.86
CA MET A 798 14.81 6.02 -16.49
C MET A 798 15.23 4.53 -16.39
N ASN A 799 15.75 3.93 -17.48
CA ASN A 799 16.05 2.49 -17.58
C ASN A 799 14.85 1.61 -17.12
N TYR A 800 13.63 2.04 -17.45
CA TYR A 800 12.40 1.39 -17.04
C TYR A 800 11.89 0.53 -18.20
N HIS A 801 12.03 -0.80 -18.09
CA HIS A 801 11.72 -1.75 -19.17
C HIS A 801 10.83 -2.86 -18.62
N HIS A 802 9.51 -2.65 -18.70
CA HIS A 802 8.54 -3.52 -18.04
C HIS A 802 7.46 -4.01 -19.00
N PHE A 803 6.95 -5.21 -18.70
CA PHE A 803 5.92 -5.87 -19.48
C PHE A 803 4.77 -6.26 -18.56
N TYR A 804 3.55 -5.88 -18.94
CA TYR A 804 2.35 -5.95 -18.10
C TYR A 804 1.23 -6.71 -18.77
N ASP A 805 0.60 -7.58 -17.98
CA ASP A 805 -0.67 -8.23 -18.33
C ASP A 805 -1.80 -7.36 -17.77
N VAL A 806 -2.79 -7.07 -18.61
CA VAL A 806 -3.95 -6.24 -18.27
C VAL A 806 -5.21 -6.80 -18.93
N GLN A 807 -6.39 -6.45 -18.41
CA GLN A 807 -7.66 -6.88 -18.97
C GLN A 807 -8.50 -5.69 -19.43
N ILE A 808 -8.88 -5.67 -20.71
CA ILE A 808 -9.80 -4.67 -21.25
C ILE A 808 -11.22 -5.16 -20.98
N GLN A 809 -11.94 -4.45 -20.11
CA GLN A 809 -13.36 -4.66 -19.88
C GLN A 809 -14.13 -3.63 -20.69
N PHE A 810 -14.81 -4.07 -21.75
CA PHE A 810 -15.77 -3.25 -22.48
C PHE A 810 -17.04 -3.07 -21.64
N ASP A 811 -17.79 -1.99 -21.93
CA ASP A 811 -19.13 -1.77 -21.42
C ASP A 811 -20.13 -1.85 -22.59
N PRO A 812 -20.69 -3.04 -22.86
CA PRO A 812 -21.70 -3.21 -23.90
C PRO A 812 -22.96 -2.35 -23.70
N THR A 813 -23.25 -1.89 -22.47
CA THR A 813 -24.40 -1.03 -22.20
C THR A 813 -24.16 0.43 -22.65
N LYS A 814 -22.89 0.81 -22.84
CA LYS A 814 -22.44 2.09 -23.40
C LYS A 814 -21.94 1.95 -24.84
N ILE A 815 -22.64 1.19 -25.68
CA ILE A 815 -22.47 1.22 -27.14
C ILE A 815 -23.42 2.26 -27.75
N GLY A 816 -22.88 3.22 -28.49
CA GLY A 816 -23.65 4.28 -29.17
C GLY A 816 -23.21 4.50 -30.60
N ALA A 817 -23.94 5.32 -31.36
CA ALA A 817 -23.49 5.76 -32.69
C ALA A 817 -22.24 6.67 -32.56
N VAL A 818 -21.40 6.72 -33.60
CA VAL A 818 -20.14 7.49 -33.56
C VAL A 818 -20.40 8.98 -33.26
N GLY A 819 -19.74 9.49 -32.22
CA GLY A 819 -19.90 10.85 -31.69
C GLY A 819 -20.97 11.02 -30.62
N THR A 820 -21.68 9.95 -30.22
CA THR A 820 -22.76 10.04 -29.20
C THR A 820 -22.28 9.73 -27.78
N VAL A 821 -21.25 8.89 -27.62
CA VAL A 821 -20.64 8.60 -26.31
C VAL A 821 -19.56 9.64 -26.04
N LYS A 822 -19.74 10.48 -25.02
CA LYS A 822 -18.79 11.55 -24.66
C LYS A 822 -17.74 11.05 -23.67
N GLU A 823 -16.51 11.57 -23.79
CA GLU A 823 -15.43 11.35 -22.80
C GLU A 823 -15.92 11.80 -21.40
N GLU A 824 -15.75 10.96 -20.38
CA GLU A 824 -16.13 11.32 -19.00
C GLU A 824 -15.20 12.44 -18.51
N PRO A 825 -15.74 13.58 -17.99
CA PRO A 825 -14.98 14.81 -17.86
C PRO A 825 -13.90 14.73 -16.77
N LYS A 826 -12.66 15.03 -17.16
CA LYS A 826 -11.52 15.19 -16.25
C LYS A 826 -11.82 16.32 -15.24
N LYS A 827 -11.62 16.05 -13.95
CA LYS A 827 -11.67 17.06 -12.89
C LYS A 827 -10.28 17.65 -12.67
N ASP A 828 -9.96 18.73 -13.38
CA ASP A 828 -8.78 19.54 -13.09
C ASP A 828 -8.98 20.34 -11.78
N PRO A 829 -8.01 20.34 -10.85
CA PRO A 829 -8.13 21.04 -9.58
C PRO A 829 -7.61 22.49 -9.65
N LYS A 830 -8.45 23.44 -10.12
CA LYS A 830 -8.27 24.89 -9.87
C LYS A 830 -9.52 25.71 -10.21
N ASN A 831 -10.17 26.26 -9.18
CA ASN A 831 -10.81 27.59 -9.23
C ASN A 831 -11.30 28.00 -7.82
N GLU A 832 -10.55 28.89 -7.18
CA GLU A 832 -11.07 29.76 -6.12
C GLU A 832 -11.30 31.19 -6.69
N PRO A 833 -12.19 32.00 -6.08
CA PRO A 833 -12.84 33.09 -6.78
C PRO A 833 -11.97 34.34 -6.96
N LYS A 834 -11.99 34.91 -8.17
CA LYS A 834 -11.51 36.28 -8.43
C LYS A 834 -12.68 37.25 -8.59
N ASN A 835 -12.85 38.13 -7.61
CA ASN A 835 -13.69 39.32 -7.73
C ASN A 835 -12.95 40.44 -8.52
N PRO A 836 -13.62 41.49 -8.99
CA PRO A 836 -13.37 41.98 -10.36
C PRO A 836 -12.55 43.27 -10.46
N VAL A 837 -11.97 43.49 -11.64
CA VAL A 837 -11.46 44.78 -12.10
C VAL A 837 -11.98 45.08 -13.51
N THR A 838 -12.71 46.19 -13.64
CA THR A 838 -13.18 46.85 -14.88
C THR A 838 -11.99 47.42 -15.69
N THR A 839 -11.95 47.63 -17.02
CA THR A 839 -12.90 47.73 -18.17
C THR A 839 -12.04 47.95 -19.46
N PRO A 840 -12.54 48.10 -20.71
CA PRO A 840 -13.90 47.96 -21.28
C PRO A 840 -14.03 47.11 -22.57
N LYS A 841 -15.28 46.99 -23.06
CA LYS A 841 -15.75 46.73 -24.46
C LYS A 841 -14.90 47.38 -25.57
N VAL A 842 -14.93 46.98 -26.86
CA VAL A 842 -15.80 46.09 -27.72
C VAL A 842 -14.90 45.37 -28.77
N ASP A 843 -15.25 44.64 -29.85
CA ASP A 843 -16.41 44.11 -30.65
C ASP A 843 -15.81 42.97 -31.58
N ASN A 844 -16.43 42.17 -32.47
CA ASN A 844 -17.76 41.53 -32.65
C ASN A 844 -17.84 40.84 -34.07
N VAL A 845 -18.92 40.11 -34.36
CA VAL A 845 -19.41 39.63 -35.69
C VAL A 845 -18.75 38.39 -36.38
N LYS A 846 -19.61 37.38 -36.57
CA LYS A 846 -19.68 36.29 -37.60
C LYS A 846 -18.99 34.93 -37.44
N THR A 847 -19.62 33.97 -38.12
CA THR A 847 -19.56 32.50 -38.01
C THR A 847 -19.45 31.82 -39.38
N VAL A 848 -19.41 30.47 -39.38
CA VAL A 848 -19.64 29.49 -40.47
C VAL A 848 -18.38 28.97 -41.18
N GLY A 849 -18.25 27.63 -41.26
CA GLY A 849 -17.28 26.96 -42.15
C GLY A 849 -16.83 25.56 -41.70
N THR A 850 -17.68 24.53 -41.78
CA THR A 850 -17.27 23.11 -41.65
C THR A 850 -16.89 22.51 -43.02
N PRO A 851 -15.70 21.92 -43.20
CA PRO A 851 -15.37 21.08 -44.36
C PRO A 851 -15.68 19.60 -44.10
N ASP A 852 -16.10 18.90 -45.15
CA ASP A 852 -16.45 17.48 -45.17
C ASP A 852 -15.23 16.60 -45.56
N PHE A 853 -15.26 15.29 -45.25
CA PHE A 853 -14.18 14.33 -45.54
C PHE A 853 -14.71 13.04 -46.18
N ASN A 854 -14.40 12.82 -47.46
CA ASN A 854 -14.57 11.55 -48.16
C ASN A 854 -13.26 11.10 -48.85
N ARG A 855 -13.19 9.83 -49.28
CA ARG A 855 -11.95 9.02 -49.28
C ARG A 855 -11.69 8.30 -50.61
N ASN A 856 -10.44 7.85 -50.79
CA ASN A 856 -9.92 6.99 -51.87
C ASN A 856 -9.75 7.69 -53.25
N ALA A 857 -8.81 7.29 -54.12
CA ALA A 857 -8.18 5.97 -54.24
C ALA A 857 -6.69 5.95 -54.63
N ASP A 858 -6.02 4.86 -54.20
CA ASP A 858 -4.97 4.05 -54.83
C ASP A 858 -3.85 4.65 -55.71
N GLY A 859 -2.61 4.23 -55.38
CA GLY A 859 -2.03 3.16 -56.23
C GLY A 859 -0.51 3.15 -56.56
N LYS A 860 0.25 2.32 -55.82
CA LYS A 860 1.52 1.64 -56.23
C LYS A 860 2.78 2.55 -56.47
N LYS A 861 3.91 2.30 -55.78
CA LYS A 861 5.03 1.37 -56.12
C LYS A 861 5.72 1.71 -57.46
N LYS A 862 7.06 1.70 -57.60
CA LYS A 862 8.11 0.88 -56.94
C LYS A 862 9.52 1.51 -57.17
N ASN A 863 10.53 1.19 -56.32
CA ASN A 863 11.97 0.86 -56.56
C ASN A 863 12.80 1.57 -57.69
N GLU A 864 14.15 1.73 -57.72
CA GLU A 864 15.40 1.31 -57.01
C GLU A 864 16.53 2.28 -57.53
N ALA A 865 17.77 2.48 -57.03
CA ALA A 865 18.50 2.19 -55.78
C ALA A 865 19.91 2.88 -55.78
N THR A 866 20.73 2.66 -54.73
CA THR A 866 22.22 2.77 -54.61
C THR A 866 23.01 4.11 -54.53
N ASN A 867 23.89 4.13 -53.51
CA ASN A 867 25.28 4.64 -53.42
C ASN A 867 25.66 5.96 -52.70
N ASN A 868 26.84 5.85 -52.07
CA ASN A 868 27.62 6.83 -51.29
C ASN A 868 28.07 8.04 -52.16
N ASP A 869 28.59 9.17 -51.65
CA ASP A 869 29.52 9.35 -50.51
C ASP A 869 29.45 10.79 -49.91
N SER A 870 30.51 11.24 -49.23
CA SER A 870 30.49 12.23 -48.15
C SER A 870 31.29 13.51 -48.42
N LYS A 871 30.71 14.70 -48.11
CA LYS A 871 31.42 15.91 -47.65
C LYS A 871 30.54 17.08 -47.20
N LYS A 872 31.19 18.03 -46.50
CA LYS A 872 30.70 19.36 -46.05
C LYS A 872 30.48 20.29 -47.28
N GLU A 873 29.91 21.51 -47.20
CA GLU A 873 29.84 22.48 -46.09
C GLU A 873 28.85 23.66 -46.37
N LYS A 874 28.20 24.23 -45.33
CA LYS A 874 27.54 25.59 -45.27
C LYS A 874 26.43 25.89 -46.33
N ASN A 875 25.49 26.83 -46.13
CA ASN A 875 25.46 28.02 -45.27
C ASN A 875 24.02 28.46 -44.96
N SER A 876 23.78 29.13 -43.82
CA SER A 876 22.59 29.96 -43.57
C SER A 876 23.00 31.22 -42.80
N LYS A 877 22.57 32.41 -43.26
CA LYS A 877 23.01 33.69 -42.68
C LYS A 877 22.17 34.16 -41.49
N THR A 878 22.83 34.89 -40.59
CA THR A 878 22.32 35.48 -39.35
C THR A 878 21.83 36.92 -39.51
N ALA A 879 20.85 37.31 -38.70
CA ALA A 879 20.68 38.66 -38.11
C ALA A 879 19.43 38.67 -37.20
N ASP A 880 19.33 39.38 -36.07
CA ASP A 880 20.31 39.88 -35.07
C ASP A 880 19.49 40.42 -33.85
N THR A 881 19.98 40.68 -32.63
CA THR A 881 21.30 40.70 -31.97
C THR A 881 21.15 40.23 -30.51
N ALA A 882 22.21 39.75 -29.84
CA ALA A 882 22.24 39.60 -28.37
C ALA A 882 23.55 40.14 -27.74
N GLN A 883 23.51 40.58 -26.47
CA GLN A 883 24.54 41.44 -25.85
C GLN A 883 25.83 40.71 -25.41
N LEU A 884 26.64 40.22 -26.35
CA LEU A 884 27.96 39.62 -26.05
C LEU A 884 28.99 40.60 -25.48
N GLY A 885 28.86 41.91 -25.75
CA GLY A 885 29.83 42.93 -25.32
C GLY A 885 29.92 43.12 -23.80
N LEU A 886 28.81 42.97 -23.07
CA LEU A 886 28.76 43.23 -21.62
C LEU A 886 29.55 42.18 -20.82
N TYR A 887 29.46 40.90 -21.23
CA TYR A 887 30.13 39.79 -20.57
C TYR A 887 31.65 39.85 -20.71
N MET A 888 32.18 40.27 -21.86
CA MET A 888 33.63 40.46 -22.05
C MET A 888 34.23 41.54 -21.14
N VAL A 889 33.48 42.62 -20.87
CA VAL A 889 33.94 43.69 -19.96
C VAL A 889 33.98 43.19 -18.50
N LEU A 890 32.96 42.44 -18.08
CA LEU A 890 32.92 41.84 -16.72
C LEU A 890 34.05 40.82 -16.49
N LEU A 891 34.33 39.97 -17.49
CA LEU A 891 35.33 38.90 -17.39
C LEU A 891 36.77 39.43 -17.36
N LEU A 892 37.05 40.55 -18.03
CA LEU A 892 38.34 41.25 -17.92
C LEU A 892 38.46 42.03 -16.58
N GLY A 893 37.36 42.57 -16.06
CA GLY A 893 37.34 43.26 -14.76
C GLY A 893 37.64 42.36 -13.57
N SER A 894 37.09 41.14 -13.55
CA SER A 894 37.35 40.16 -12.47
C SER A 894 38.81 39.67 -12.46
N LEU A 895 39.41 39.48 -13.64
CA LEU A 895 40.80 39.02 -13.76
C LEU A 895 41.81 40.05 -13.20
N ALA A 896 41.54 41.34 -13.36
CA ALA A 896 42.38 42.41 -12.80
C ALA A 896 42.42 42.43 -11.26
N LEU A 897 41.31 42.08 -10.59
CA LEU A 897 41.24 41.97 -9.13
C LEU A 897 42.01 40.74 -8.61
N LEU A 898 41.94 39.62 -9.34
CA LEU A 898 42.71 38.41 -9.05
C LEU A 898 44.23 38.66 -9.09
N VAL A 899 44.72 39.27 -10.18
CA VAL A 899 46.15 39.62 -10.32
C VAL A 899 46.60 40.60 -9.23
N ARG A 900 45.72 41.51 -8.79
CA ARG A 900 46.02 42.46 -7.69
C ARG A 900 46.10 41.78 -6.32
N LYS A 901 45.25 40.78 -6.03
CA LYS A 901 45.38 39.98 -4.79
C LYS A 901 46.64 39.11 -4.81
N TYR A 902 46.94 38.43 -5.91
CA TYR A 902 48.08 37.51 -6.02
C TYR A 902 49.45 38.22 -5.83
N ARG A 903 49.56 39.50 -6.17
CA ARG A 903 50.76 40.32 -5.92
C ARG A 903 50.84 40.95 -4.53
N ALA A 904 49.85 40.76 -3.66
CA ALA A 904 49.74 41.47 -2.37
C ALA A 904 50.21 40.65 -1.14
N GLY A 905 50.69 39.40 -1.33
CA GLY A 905 51.30 38.62 -0.24
C GLY A 905 50.35 38.24 0.91
N ARG A 906 49.05 38.13 0.63
CA ARG A 906 48.04 37.59 1.56
C ARG A 906 47.11 36.61 0.85
N LEU A 907 47.57 35.36 0.82
CA LEU A 907 46.81 34.13 0.66
C LEU A 907 47.56 33.07 1.48
#